data_AF-A0A2C5PG67-F1
#
_entry.id   AF-A0A2C5PG67-F1
#
_cell.length_a   1.000
_cell.length_b   1.000
_cell.length_c   1.000
_cell.angle_alpha   90.00
_cell.angle_beta   90.00
_cell.angle_gamma   90.00
#
_symmetry.space_group_name_H-M   'P 1'
#
loop_
_entity.id
_entity.type
_entity.pdbx_description
1 polymer ?
#
loop_
_entity_poly.entity_id
_entity_poly.type
_entity_poly.pdbx_seq_one_letter_code
_entity_poly.pdbx_strand_id
1 'polypeptide(L)'
;MNRKKNRKLQKPIKVFATSAILATTLFTPIMTNTLNVHADTNVTQQGNLSSPTFDVSSLKTMSASDIIGMTSDTTNLSKILQAQLISQSGGTEKLQAFANRGPAYAQGLNWLMSNNDVLNTYLQGGVPSGDPIKSLEILVKLWVADKTLANQTSDSVYLRMAMAVALDFSKPITTWEATGVAADGSGVHSAIDPVSRYLKFKKMHQDGKFFTSFNGYDVAHMRMVVDTSLTDADIDYIQDYVRSGIGSEKFNSAGIQLNPSHISNVMWLLTYQDKNPNNNNVSVHEGSDKFFGIPWDMKNVLRDGGVCGTFSMFGAQVAKAFGVPASVYGQPGHAAMAYMGVQSDGKFYWQLNNDITGWGQSVSTWYQPWGTDFLISGGPNFAPSYINTYENATNHTGAMTPTVTTQEQLRFLANYVASQDPIAANNIRSAALTLDRAGQSDFPLWADYIRGLIKQGATTSEQWSTINNQVMTQFANDPRALYDLVRLYKDQLINNNDTNKQNLIIQLNNTLANVKSTPNNAERQMLTNVRSDIEKDGLALTSIYAVSSKENDSNQAALNAVDGDPSTFWHNKWDLSDKNPYITLKLNKAQMISSLKYLPRQDDGSNGNITSYNIYTSLDGTNFTKIASGTWADDSTQKTATFENTNVQYVKLEVVTSHGGFASAAEVAVTPAQPNVLPKNTMKASANSVESQDSASKAIDGKSDTFWHSSWTPNQYPYNLTLELDKNQTISQLDYLPRQDGSENGRILNYNIYTSVDGVKYAKATSGTWENNADKKSVKFNPVTAKYVKVEVTNGQNGFASAAEVDIWGY
;
A
#
# COMPACT_ATOMS: atom_id res chain seq x y z
N MET A 1 31.44 -39.31 -70.08
CA MET A 1 32.71 -39.19 -69.33
C MET A 1 32.58 -39.93 -68.00
N ASN A 2 33.56 -40.81 -67.73
CA ASN A 2 33.85 -41.64 -66.54
C ASN A 2 33.51 -41.05 -65.15
N ARG A 3 33.31 -41.77 -64.03
CA ARG A 3 33.14 -43.19 -63.63
C ARG A 3 32.74 -43.20 -62.13
N LYS A 4 31.81 -44.10 -61.75
CA LYS A 4 31.61 -44.87 -60.48
C LYS A 4 32.36 -44.47 -59.17
N LYS A 5 31.66 -44.55 -58.01
CA LYS A 5 31.69 -45.72 -57.08
C LYS A 5 30.88 -45.53 -55.76
N ASN A 6 30.30 -46.65 -55.32
CA ASN A 6 29.63 -47.02 -54.05
C ASN A 6 30.34 -46.66 -52.73
N ARG A 7 29.56 -46.59 -51.63
CA ARG A 7 29.75 -47.25 -50.29
C ARG A 7 28.61 -46.82 -49.34
N LYS A 8 27.75 -47.73 -48.85
CA LYS A 8 27.83 -48.64 -47.67
C LYS A 8 27.89 -47.97 -46.28
N LEU A 9 26.93 -48.38 -45.45
CA LEU A 9 26.69 -48.12 -44.02
C LEU A 9 27.93 -48.21 -43.11
N GLN A 10 27.99 -47.34 -42.08
CA GLN A 10 28.61 -47.60 -40.78
C GLN A 10 28.08 -46.62 -39.71
N LYS A 11 27.66 -47.14 -38.54
CA LYS A 11 27.42 -46.38 -37.29
C LYS A 11 28.75 -45.84 -36.74
N PRO A 12 28.72 -44.74 -35.94
CA PRO A 12 29.36 -44.79 -34.61
C PRO A 12 28.51 -44.08 -33.52
N ILE A 13 28.30 -44.70 -32.35
CA ILE A 13 29.07 -44.55 -31.09
C ILE A 13 28.88 -43.16 -30.45
N LYS A 14 28.03 -43.12 -29.41
CA LYS A 14 27.90 -42.02 -28.45
C LYS A 14 29.13 -42.02 -27.53
N VAL A 15 29.83 -40.90 -27.48
CA VAL A 15 30.83 -40.58 -26.44
C VAL A 15 30.12 -39.71 -25.40
N PHE A 16 29.99 -40.22 -24.18
CA PHE A 16 29.63 -39.42 -23.02
C PHE A 16 30.90 -38.76 -22.47
N ALA A 17 30.96 -37.43 -22.52
CA ALA A 17 31.95 -36.66 -21.80
C ALA A 17 31.46 -36.46 -20.36
N THR A 18 32.15 -37.11 -19.42
CA THR A 18 32.10 -36.83 -17.98
C THR A 18 32.81 -35.50 -17.69
N SER A 19 32.08 -34.53 -17.15
CA SER A 19 32.66 -33.39 -16.44
C SER A 19 32.30 -33.50 -14.96
N ALA A 20 33.33 -33.68 -14.14
CA ALA A 20 33.25 -33.74 -12.70
C ALA A 20 32.93 -32.35 -12.14
N ILE A 21 31.89 -32.27 -11.30
CA ILE A 21 31.66 -31.13 -10.40
C ILE A 21 32.05 -31.59 -9.00
N LEU A 22 32.97 -30.83 -8.42
CA LEU A 22 33.56 -30.98 -7.10
C LEU A 22 32.48 -30.73 -6.03
N ALA A 23 32.04 -31.79 -5.35
CA ALA A 23 31.15 -31.66 -4.20
C ALA A 23 31.99 -31.40 -2.93
N THR A 24 31.98 -30.16 -2.45
CA THR A 24 32.40 -29.84 -1.08
C THR A 24 31.30 -30.26 -0.13
N THR A 25 31.54 -31.35 0.58
CA THR A 25 30.74 -31.83 1.71
C THR A 25 30.81 -30.82 2.87
N LEU A 26 29.70 -30.12 3.15
CA LEU A 26 29.44 -29.54 4.45
C LEU A 26 28.49 -30.47 5.20
N PHE A 27 29.00 -31.06 6.27
CA PHE A 27 28.23 -31.84 7.22
C PHE A 27 27.14 -30.97 7.84
N THR A 28 25.87 -31.28 7.56
CA THR A 28 24.75 -30.92 8.41
C THR A 28 24.52 -32.06 9.41
N PRO A 29 24.34 -31.81 10.71
CA PRO A 29 23.95 -32.85 11.64
C PRO A 29 22.52 -33.26 11.30
N ILE A 30 22.34 -34.54 10.97
CA ILE A 30 21.04 -35.21 10.94
C ILE A 30 20.48 -35.09 12.35
N MET A 31 19.53 -34.17 12.56
CA MET A 31 18.66 -34.26 13.73
C MET A 31 17.82 -35.52 13.55
N THR A 32 18.08 -36.50 14.40
CA THR A 32 17.22 -37.66 14.58
C THR A 32 15.83 -37.19 14.97
N ASN A 33 14.89 -37.21 14.02
CA ASN A 33 13.46 -37.19 14.31
C ASN A 33 13.17 -38.41 15.19
N THR A 34 12.94 -38.18 16.48
CA THR A 34 12.32 -39.18 17.34
C THR A 34 10.84 -39.28 16.93
N LEU A 35 10.61 -40.20 16.00
CA LEU A 35 9.31 -40.79 15.71
C LEU A 35 8.76 -41.41 17.01
N ASN A 36 7.89 -40.71 17.72
CA ASN A 36 6.99 -41.36 18.68
C ASN A 36 5.77 -41.86 17.91
N VAL A 37 5.86 -43.11 17.47
CA VAL A 37 4.70 -43.95 17.19
C VAL A 37 4.04 -44.23 18.54
N HIS A 38 2.87 -43.64 18.81
CA HIS A 38 1.98 -44.14 19.85
C HIS A 38 0.88 -44.97 19.22
N ALA A 39 1.10 -46.27 19.26
CA ALA A 39 0.06 -47.28 19.28
C ALA A 39 -0.80 -47.11 20.55
N ASP A 40 -2.08 -47.46 20.42
CA ASP A 40 -3.12 -47.44 21.45
C ASP A 40 -2.62 -47.74 22.87
N THR A 41 -2.69 -46.73 23.75
CA THR A 41 -2.85 -46.93 25.19
C THR A 41 -3.62 -45.75 25.79
N ASN A 42 -4.59 -46.07 26.65
CA ASN A 42 -5.41 -45.13 27.41
C ASN A 42 -4.58 -44.03 28.07
N VAL A 43 -4.74 -42.78 27.63
CA VAL A 43 -4.38 -41.59 28.42
C VAL A 43 -5.54 -40.61 28.40
N THR A 44 -6.54 -40.89 29.24
CA THR A 44 -7.31 -39.85 29.92
C THR A 44 -6.41 -39.20 30.96
N GLN A 45 -5.56 -38.26 30.53
CA GLN A 45 -5.20 -37.12 31.36
C GLN A 45 -5.52 -35.88 30.57
N GLN A 46 -6.71 -35.32 30.82
CA GLN A 46 -7.05 -33.95 30.47
C GLN A 46 -6.10 -33.02 31.24
N GLY A 47 -4.91 -32.77 30.69
CA GLY A 47 -4.12 -31.61 31.09
C GLY A 47 -4.93 -30.36 30.76
N ASN A 48 -5.09 -29.47 31.74
CA ASN A 48 -5.79 -28.21 31.53
C ASN A 48 -4.97 -27.37 30.54
N LEU A 49 -5.55 -26.98 29.39
CA LEU A 49 -4.86 -26.14 28.41
C LEU A 49 -4.47 -24.80 29.05
N SER A 50 -3.17 -24.55 29.18
CA SER A 50 -2.63 -23.34 29.78
C SER A 50 -2.06 -22.39 28.72
N SER A 51 -2.25 -21.10 28.93
CA SER A 51 -1.64 -20.05 28.10
C SER A 51 -0.11 -20.07 28.20
N PRO A 52 0.64 -20.00 27.09
CA PRO A 52 2.09 -19.88 27.11
C PRO A 52 2.54 -18.60 27.84
N THR A 53 3.62 -18.71 28.62
CA THR A 53 4.24 -17.59 29.34
C THR A 53 5.54 -17.16 28.66
N PHE A 54 5.75 -15.85 28.52
CA PHE A 54 6.98 -15.24 28.02
C PHE A 54 7.54 -14.28 29.06
N ASP A 55 8.87 -14.14 29.13
CA ASP A 55 9.50 -13.10 29.94
C ASP A 55 9.38 -11.75 29.23
N VAL A 56 8.23 -11.12 29.42
CA VAL A 56 7.87 -9.83 28.82
C VAL A 56 8.85 -8.72 29.24
N SER A 57 9.40 -8.78 30.45
CA SER A 57 10.38 -7.80 30.93
C SER A 57 11.64 -7.83 30.09
N SER A 58 12.17 -9.03 29.81
CA SER A 58 13.33 -9.19 28.95
C SER A 58 13.04 -8.78 27.50
N LEU A 59 11.86 -9.13 26.96
CA LEU A 59 11.46 -8.80 25.58
C LEU A 59 11.42 -7.29 25.27
N LYS A 60 11.32 -6.42 26.27
CA LYS A 60 11.38 -4.96 26.08
C LYS A 60 12.74 -4.45 25.64
N THR A 61 13.81 -5.11 26.09
CA THR A 61 15.20 -4.63 25.94
C THR A 61 16.10 -5.63 25.22
N MET A 62 15.56 -6.82 24.89
CA MET A 62 16.26 -7.86 24.16
C MET A 62 16.67 -7.37 22.76
N SER A 63 17.85 -7.81 22.30
CA SER A 63 18.36 -7.44 20.99
C SER A 63 17.52 -8.05 19.86
N ALA A 64 17.56 -7.43 18.67
CA ALA A 64 16.84 -7.95 17.51
C ALA A 64 17.27 -9.38 17.15
N SER A 65 18.57 -9.69 17.21
CA SER A 65 19.09 -11.03 16.92
C SER A 65 18.61 -12.09 17.91
N ASP A 66 18.51 -11.75 19.20
CA ASP A 66 18.04 -12.69 20.22
C ASP A 66 16.54 -12.94 20.08
N ILE A 67 15.75 -11.90 19.78
CA ILE A 67 14.31 -12.02 19.49
C ILE A 67 14.10 -12.91 18.27
N ILE A 68 14.82 -12.66 17.18
CA ILE A 68 14.75 -13.49 15.97
C ILE A 68 15.18 -14.93 16.30
N GLY A 69 16.20 -15.12 17.14
CA GLY A 69 16.65 -16.43 17.59
C GLY A 69 15.57 -17.26 18.29
N MET A 70 14.55 -16.62 18.88
CA MET A 70 13.43 -17.33 19.50
C MET A 70 12.61 -18.18 18.51
N THR A 71 12.54 -17.79 17.23
CA THR A 71 11.81 -18.58 16.23
C THR A 71 12.61 -19.79 15.75
N SER A 72 13.94 -19.76 15.93
CA SER A 72 14.84 -20.86 15.58
C SER A 72 14.90 -21.96 16.66
N ASP A 73 14.56 -21.64 17.91
CA ASP A 73 14.42 -22.63 18.98
C ASP A 73 13.05 -23.31 18.93
N THR A 74 13.03 -24.63 18.79
CA THR A 74 11.79 -25.42 18.63
C THR A 74 10.80 -25.24 19.78
N THR A 75 11.29 -25.06 21.01
CA THR A 75 10.43 -24.92 22.20
C THR A 75 9.77 -23.55 22.22
N ASN A 76 10.54 -22.49 21.95
CA ASN A 76 10.04 -21.13 21.86
C ASN A 76 9.09 -20.97 20.68
N LEU A 77 9.43 -21.52 19.51
CA LEU A 77 8.54 -21.53 18.35
C LEU A 77 7.20 -22.22 18.68
N SER A 78 7.22 -23.36 19.37
CA SER A 78 5.99 -24.04 19.79
C SER A 78 5.11 -23.14 20.66
N LYS A 79 5.70 -22.44 21.65
CA LYS A 79 4.98 -21.48 22.49
C LYS A 79 4.38 -20.33 21.68
N ILE A 80 5.13 -19.76 20.74
CA ILE A 80 4.69 -18.65 19.88
C ILE A 80 3.47 -19.07 19.07
N LEU A 81 3.54 -20.22 18.41
CA LEU A 81 2.47 -20.74 17.57
C LEU A 81 1.22 -21.11 18.40
N GLN A 82 1.39 -21.75 19.56
CA GLN A 82 0.27 -22.06 20.46
C GLN A 82 -0.40 -20.78 20.99
N ALA A 83 0.38 -19.75 21.32
CA ALA A 83 -0.14 -18.46 21.77
C ALA A 83 -0.99 -17.78 20.70
N GLN A 84 -0.57 -17.86 19.43
CA GLN A 84 -1.36 -17.39 18.31
C GLN A 84 -2.65 -18.19 18.13
N LEU A 85 -2.59 -19.51 18.14
CA LEU A 85 -3.78 -20.36 18.03
C LEU A 85 -4.80 -20.06 19.13
N ILE A 86 -4.33 -19.89 20.38
CA ILE A 86 -5.16 -19.52 21.52
C ILE A 86 -5.83 -18.17 21.29
N SER A 87 -5.06 -17.16 20.84
CA SER A 87 -5.59 -15.82 20.54
C SER A 87 -6.67 -15.89 19.46
N GLN A 88 -6.36 -16.54 18.34
CA GLN A 88 -7.24 -16.68 17.18
C GLN A 88 -8.51 -17.48 17.51
N SER A 89 -8.41 -18.45 18.43
CA SER A 89 -9.56 -19.26 18.87
C SER A 89 -10.41 -18.60 19.94
N GLY A 90 -10.01 -17.43 20.45
CA GLY A 90 -10.72 -16.68 21.49
C GLY A 90 -10.47 -17.18 22.91
N GLY A 91 -9.30 -17.77 23.17
CA GLY A 91 -8.83 -18.15 24.51
C GLY A 91 -8.77 -19.65 24.78
N THR A 92 -8.08 -20.02 25.87
CA THR A 92 -7.88 -21.42 26.29
C THR A 92 -9.19 -22.10 26.67
N GLU A 93 -10.14 -21.38 27.27
CA GLU A 93 -11.46 -21.92 27.65
C GLU A 93 -12.22 -22.48 26.45
N LYS A 94 -12.21 -21.76 25.31
CA LYS A 94 -12.88 -22.22 24.09
C LYS A 94 -12.20 -23.45 23.49
N LEU A 95 -10.87 -23.50 23.51
CA LEU A 95 -10.11 -24.67 23.06
C LEU A 95 -10.32 -25.87 23.98
N GLN A 96 -10.41 -25.65 25.30
CA GLN A 96 -10.71 -26.71 26.25
C GLN A 96 -12.13 -27.24 26.06
N ALA A 97 -13.11 -26.35 25.87
CA ALA A 97 -14.49 -26.73 25.54
C ALA A 97 -14.56 -27.51 24.22
N PHE A 98 -13.76 -27.12 23.22
CA PHE A 98 -13.64 -27.84 21.96
C PHE A 98 -13.06 -29.25 22.15
N ALA A 99 -11.94 -29.39 22.87
CA ALA A 99 -11.32 -30.68 23.17
C ALA A 99 -12.28 -31.61 23.95
N ASN A 100 -13.09 -31.04 24.84
CA ASN A 100 -14.07 -31.78 25.65
C ASN A 100 -15.28 -32.29 24.85
N ARG A 101 -15.43 -31.95 23.56
CA ARG A 101 -16.49 -32.49 22.70
C ARG A 101 -16.33 -33.99 22.41
N GLY A 102 -15.15 -34.55 22.60
CA GLY A 102 -14.90 -36.00 22.51
C GLY A 102 -13.47 -36.36 22.09
N PRO A 103 -13.12 -37.67 22.11
CA PRO A 103 -11.75 -38.13 21.88
C PRO A 103 -11.14 -37.66 20.55
N ALA A 104 -11.93 -37.66 19.47
CA ALA A 104 -11.45 -37.21 18.15
C ALA A 104 -11.05 -35.72 18.15
N TYR A 105 -11.80 -34.88 18.86
CA TYR A 105 -11.51 -33.44 18.97
C TYR A 105 -10.27 -33.17 19.82
N ALA A 106 -10.15 -33.88 20.96
CA ALA A 106 -8.96 -33.80 21.80
C ALA A 106 -7.70 -34.27 21.05
N GLN A 107 -7.76 -35.42 20.37
CA GLN A 107 -6.64 -35.97 19.60
C GLN A 107 -6.27 -35.08 18.42
N GLY A 108 -7.25 -34.59 17.67
CA GLY A 108 -7.00 -33.70 16.53
C GLY A 108 -6.42 -32.36 16.95
N LEU A 109 -6.89 -31.76 18.05
CA LEU A 109 -6.29 -30.56 18.62
C LEU A 109 -4.85 -30.82 19.09
N ASN A 110 -4.61 -31.95 19.77
CA ASN A 110 -3.28 -32.33 20.22
C ASN A 110 -2.31 -32.55 19.05
N TRP A 111 -2.77 -33.21 17.97
CA TRP A 111 -2.00 -33.38 16.74
C TRP A 111 -1.58 -32.04 16.14
N LEU A 112 -2.53 -31.11 16.01
CA LEU A 112 -2.26 -29.77 15.52
C LEU A 112 -1.27 -29.02 16.43
N MET A 113 -1.47 -29.02 17.74
CA MET A 113 -0.67 -28.23 18.70
C MET A 113 0.73 -28.80 18.98
N SER A 114 0.95 -30.09 18.71
CA SER A 114 2.22 -30.76 18.99
C SER A 114 3.21 -30.74 17.82
N ASN A 115 2.80 -30.23 16.66
CA ASN A 115 3.63 -30.18 15.46
C ASN A 115 3.76 -28.74 14.97
N ASN A 116 4.94 -28.13 15.19
CA ASN A 116 5.19 -26.74 14.83
C ASN A 116 5.03 -26.47 13.33
N ASP A 117 5.44 -27.40 12.46
CA ASP A 117 5.32 -27.25 11.01
C ASP A 117 3.85 -27.20 10.56
N VAL A 118 3.04 -28.13 11.06
CA VAL A 118 1.60 -28.21 10.78
C VAL A 118 0.87 -26.99 11.37
N LEU A 119 1.16 -26.63 12.62
CA LEU A 119 0.52 -25.50 13.29
C LEU A 119 0.87 -24.18 12.60
N ASN A 120 2.15 -23.97 12.27
CA ASN A 120 2.58 -22.78 11.54
C ASN A 120 1.87 -22.66 10.19
N THR A 121 1.77 -23.77 9.44
CA THR A 121 1.08 -23.80 8.14
C THR A 121 -0.41 -23.43 8.27
N TYR A 122 -1.09 -23.94 9.30
CA TYR A 122 -2.50 -23.58 9.56
C TYR A 122 -2.65 -22.10 9.89
N LEU A 123 -1.77 -21.54 10.73
CA LEU A 123 -1.82 -20.14 11.15
C LEU A 123 -1.42 -19.17 10.04
N GLN A 124 -0.44 -19.52 9.20
CA GLN A 124 -0.06 -18.75 8.01
C GLN A 124 -1.16 -18.75 6.93
N GLY A 125 -2.12 -19.68 7.00
CA GLY A 125 -3.33 -19.66 6.18
C GLY A 125 -4.27 -18.48 6.47
N GLY A 126 -3.98 -17.70 7.53
CA GLY A 126 -4.70 -16.49 7.91
C GLY A 126 -5.89 -16.73 8.83
N VAL A 127 -6.64 -15.66 9.10
CA VAL A 127 -7.84 -15.73 9.95
C VAL A 127 -8.95 -16.53 9.23
N PRO A 128 -9.69 -17.42 9.93
CA PRO A 128 -10.79 -18.17 9.35
C PRO A 128 -11.89 -17.22 8.84
N SER A 129 -12.54 -17.57 7.72
CA SER A 129 -13.59 -16.73 7.09
C SER A 129 -14.86 -16.59 7.96
N GLY A 130 -15.05 -17.49 8.91
CA GLY A 130 -16.13 -17.50 9.89
C GLY A 130 -15.62 -17.80 11.30
N ASP A 131 -16.28 -18.71 12.01
CA ASP A 131 -15.94 -18.98 13.41
C ASP A 131 -14.65 -19.82 13.56
N PRO A 132 -13.65 -19.38 14.35
CA PRO A 132 -12.40 -20.11 14.51
C PRO A 132 -12.54 -21.52 15.11
N ILE A 133 -13.50 -21.73 16.03
CA ILE A 133 -13.76 -23.07 16.59
C ILE A 133 -14.42 -23.97 15.54
N LYS A 134 -15.25 -23.41 14.66
CA LYS A 134 -15.82 -24.13 13.51
C LYS A 134 -14.75 -24.55 12.52
N SER A 135 -13.74 -23.71 12.27
CA SER A 135 -12.57 -24.09 11.46
C SER A 135 -11.86 -25.31 12.04
N LEU A 136 -11.58 -25.32 13.36
CA LEU A 136 -10.97 -26.46 14.03
C LEU A 136 -11.86 -27.71 13.97
N GLU A 137 -13.18 -27.57 14.12
CA GLU A 137 -14.13 -28.67 13.97
C GLU A 137 -14.04 -29.32 12.59
N ILE A 138 -13.96 -28.50 11.53
CA ILE A 138 -13.83 -28.98 10.16
C ILE A 138 -12.47 -29.66 9.96
N LEU A 139 -11.39 -29.07 10.44
CA LEU A 139 -10.05 -29.69 10.35
C LEU A 139 -10.01 -31.07 11.02
N VAL A 140 -10.64 -31.22 12.19
CA VAL A 140 -10.75 -32.52 12.87
C VAL A 140 -11.59 -33.50 12.05
N LYS A 141 -12.71 -33.07 11.46
CA LYS A 141 -13.53 -33.92 10.59
C LYS A 141 -12.75 -34.41 9.37
N LEU A 142 -11.96 -33.54 8.75
CA LEU A 142 -11.06 -33.89 7.64
C LEU A 142 -9.99 -34.89 8.09
N TRP A 143 -9.36 -34.65 9.24
CA TRP A 143 -8.37 -35.57 9.83
C TRP A 143 -8.97 -36.95 10.16
N VAL A 144 -10.25 -37.02 10.56
CA VAL A 144 -10.95 -38.30 10.75
C VAL A 144 -11.24 -38.98 9.42
N ALA A 145 -11.69 -38.23 8.42
CA ALA A 145 -12.04 -38.76 7.10
C ALA A 145 -10.82 -39.21 6.28
N ASP A 146 -9.66 -38.56 6.49
CA ASP A 146 -8.41 -38.88 5.85
C ASP A 146 -7.26 -38.97 6.87
N LYS A 147 -7.09 -40.16 7.43
CA LYS A 147 -6.05 -40.44 8.43
C LYS A 147 -4.62 -40.24 7.91
N THR A 148 -4.41 -40.18 6.59
CA THR A 148 -3.08 -39.92 6.03
C THR A 148 -2.58 -38.51 6.36
N LEU A 149 -3.48 -37.57 6.66
CA LEU A 149 -3.14 -36.20 7.08
C LEU A 149 -2.24 -36.16 8.33
N ALA A 150 -2.38 -37.14 9.23
CA ALA A 150 -1.60 -37.19 10.47
C ALA A 150 -0.08 -37.27 10.24
N ASN A 151 0.32 -37.85 9.10
CA ASN A 151 1.72 -38.14 8.77
C ASN A 151 2.31 -37.18 7.72
N GLN A 152 1.56 -36.15 7.33
CA GLN A 152 1.97 -35.19 6.30
C GLN A 152 2.66 -33.97 6.92
N THR A 153 3.56 -33.38 6.16
CA THR A 153 4.24 -32.10 6.47
C THR A 153 3.61 -30.96 5.68
N SER A 154 4.04 -29.73 5.96
CA SER A 154 3.66 -28.51 5.24
C SER A 154 3.88 -28.59 3.73
N ASP A 155 4.83 -29.38 3.25
CA ASP A 155 5.08 -29.65 1.82
C ASP A 155 3.95 -30.43 1.13
N SER A 156 3.08 -31.10 1.89
CA SER A 156 1.96 -31.85 1.33
C SER A 156 0.85 -30.93 0.83
N VAL A 157 0.55 -31.06 -0.47
CA VAL A 157 -0.62 -30.43 -1.12
C VAL A 157 -1.93 -30.79 -0.43
N TYR A 158 -2.05 -32.00 0.12
CA TYR A 158 -3.28 -32.48 0.76
C TYR A 158 -3.48 -31.89 2.15
N LEU A 159 -2.39 -31.62 2.89
CA LEU A 159 -2.47 -30.96 4.18
C LEU A 159 -2.88 -29.50 4.00
N ARG A 160 -2.22 -28.79 3.08
CA ARG A 160 -2.54 -27.39 2.78
C ARG A 160 -3.97 -27.22 2.27
N MET A 161 -4.44 -28.14 1.43
CA MET A 161 -5.83 -28.15 0.95
C MET A 161 -6.84 -28.42 2.08
N ALA A 162 -6.55 -29.35 2.99
CA ALA A 162 -7.42 -29.60 4.15
C ALA A 162 -7.50 -28.37 5.06
N MET A 163 -6.38 -27.68 5.29
CA MET A 163 -6.34 -26.43 6.06
C MET A 163 -7.12 -25.31 5.36
N ALA A 164 -6.99 -25.17 4.04
CA ALA A 164 -7.74 -24.19 3.26
C ALA A 164 -9.26 -24.42 3.38
N VAL A 165 -9.71 -25.68 3.26
CA VAL A 165 -11.12 -26.05 3.45
C VAL A 165 -11.57 -25.70 4.88
N ALA A 166 -10.79 -26.06 5.90
CA ALA A 166 -11.13 -25.77 7.28
C ALA A 166 -11.30 -24.26 7.54
N LEU A 167 -10.34 -23.46 7.08
CA LEU A 167 -10.33 -22.02 7.28
C LEU A 167 -11.50 -21.33 6.57
N ASP A 168 -11.82 -21.72 5.34
CA ASP A 168 -12.83 -21.02 4.55
C ASP A 168 -14.27 -21.48 4.86
N PHE A 169 -14.50 -22.79 4.99
CA PHE A 169 -15.81 -23.35 5.35
C PHE A 169 -16.22 -23.12 6.81
N SER A 170 -15.36 -22.49 7.61
CA SER A 170 -15.75 -21.96 8.92
C SER A 170 -16.90 -20.95 8.83
N LYS A 171 -17.10 -20.35 7.65
CA LYS A 171 -18.33 -19.73 7.19
C LYS A 171 -18.97 -20.66 6.13
N PRO A 172 -20.26 -21.04 6.24
CA PRO A 172 -20.89 -21.91 5.25
C PRO A 172 -20.81 -21.32 3.83
N ILE A 173 -20.40 -22.16 2.88
CA ILE A 173 -20.39 -21.86 1.45
C ILE A 173 -21.60 -22.56 0.83
N THR A 174 -22.41 -21.81 0.08
CA THR A 174 -23.58 -22.33 -0.63
C THR A 174 -23.32 -22.51 -2.11
N THR A 175 -24.12 -23.36 -2.75
CA THR A 175 -24.13 -23.52 -4.20
C THR A 175 -24.47 -22.19 -4.89
N TRP A 176 -23.93 -21.96 -6.08
CA TRP A 176 -24.29 -20.84 -6.94
C TRP A 176 -25.63 -21.10 -7.63
N GLU A 177 -25.81 -22.36 -8.02
CA GLU A 177 -26.96 -22.90 -8.69
C GLU A 177 -28.12 -23.20 -7.72
N ALA A 178 -29.35 -23.05 -8.22
CA ALA A 178 -30.55 -23.36 -7.46
C ALA A 178 -31.00 -24.80 -7.73
N THR A 179 -30.89 -25.64 -6.71
CA THR A 179 -31.24 -27.07 -6.76
C THR A 179 -32.74 -27.36 -6.72
N GLY A 180 -33.56 -26.36 -6.37
CA GLY A 180 -35.00 -26.47 -6.23
C GLY A 180 -35.65 -25.13 -5.86
N VAL A 181 -36.96 -25.12 -5.64
CA VAL A 181 -37.74 -23.91 -5.30
C VAL A 181 -38.10 -23.92 -3.82
N ALA A 182 -37.84 -22.81 -3.12
CA ALA A 182 -38.22 -22.59 -1.73
C ALA A 182 -39.70 -22.19 -1.60
N ALA A 183 -40.23 -22.21 -0.39
CA ALA A 183 -41.65 -21.91 -0.12
C ALA A 183 -42.06 -20.47 -0.51
N ASP A 184 -41.10 -19.53 -0.53
CA ASP A 184 -41.30 -18.14 -0.95
C ASP A 184 -41.07 -17.92 -2.46
N GLY A 185 -40.79 -18.99 -3.22
CA GLY A 185 -40.52 -18.95 -4.65
C GLY A 185 -39.07 -18.65 -5.04
N SER A 186 -38.17 -18.45 -4.08
CA SER A 186 -36.72 -18.29 -4.34
C SER A 186 -36.01 -19.61 -4.65
N GLY A 187 -34.80 -19.57 -5.21
CA GLY A 187 -33.99 -20.76 -5.44
C GLY A 187 -33.42 -21.32 -4.14
N VAL A 188 -33.39 -22.65 -4.02
CA VAL A 188 -32.74 -23.37 -2.92
C VAL A 188 -31.26 -23.55 -3.25
N HIS A 189 -30.43 -22.74 -2.59
CA HIS A 189 -28.98 -22.80 -2.65
C HIS A 189 -28.44 -23.59 -1.46
N SER A 190 -27.86 -24.76 -1.72
CA SER A 190 -27.54 -25.75 -0.67
C SER A 190 -26.15 -25.50 -0.09
N ALA A 191 -26.00 -25.73 1.22
CA ALA A 191 -24.68 -25.70 1.84
C ALA A 191 -23.80 -26.85 1.32
N ILE A 192 -22.55 -26.53 0.99
CA ILE A 192 -21.57 -27.50 0.50
C ILE A 192 -20.89 -28.16 1.71
N ASP A 193 -20.82 -29.49 1.73
CA ASP A 193 -20.13 -30.22 2.80
C ASP A 193 -18.60 -30.11 2.63
N PRO A 194 -17.87 -29.62 3.67
CA PRO A 194 -16.43 -29.43 3.57
C PRO A 194 -15.65 -30.75 3.42
N VAL A 195 -16.11 -31.85 4.01
CA VAL A 195 -15.42 -33.14 3.92
C VAL A 195 -15.55 -33.71 2.51
N SER A 196 -16.77 -33.69 1.95
CA SER A 196 -17.01 -34.06 0.56
C SER A 196 -16.18 -33.21 -0.40
N ARG A 197 -16.14 -31.88 -0.21
CA ARG A 197 -15.33 -30.97 -1.03
C ARG A 197 -13.84 -31.35 -1.01
N TYR A 198 -13.27 -31.57 0.17
CA TYR A 198 -11.88 -31.98 0.31
C TYR A 198 -11.60 -33.31 -0.42
N LEU A 199 -12.42 -34.34 -0.17
CA LEU A 199 -12.22 -35.67 -0.76
C LEU A 199 -12.37 -35.63 -2.29
N LYS A 200 -13.32 -34.85 -2.79
CA LYS A 200 -13.52 -34.58 -4.22
C LYS A 200 -12.25 -33.98 -4.83
N PHE A 201 -11.74 -32.89 -4.26
CA PHE A 201 -10.60 -32.16 -4.82
C PHE A 201 -9.31 -32.98 -4.69
N LYS A 202 -9.13 -33.71 -3.59
CA LYS A 202 -8.04 -34.69 -3.45
C LYS A 202 -8.07 -35.72 -4.57
N LYS A 203 -9.23 -36.31 -4.86
CA LYS A 203 -9.38 -37.29 -5.94
C LYS A 203 -9.10 -36.65 -7.31
N MET A 204 -9.64 -35.46 -7.57
CA MET A 204 -9.38 -34.73 -8.82
C MET A 204 -7.91 -34.43 -9.03
N HIS A 205 -7.19 -34.03 -7.98
CA HIS A 205 -5.75 -33.82 -8.04
C HIS A 205 -5.01 -35.12 -8.37
N GLN A 206 -5.35 -36.23 -7.71
CA GLN A 206 -4.76 -37.55 -7.98
C GLN A 206 -5.02 -38.04 -9.41
N ASP A 207 -6.20 -37.71 -9.96
CA ASP A 207 -6.60 -38.04 -11.32
C ASP A 207 -6.01 -37.07 -12.38
N GLY A 208 -5.22 -36.06 -11.97
CA GLY A 208 -4.61 -35.09 -12.88
C GLY A 208 -5.60 -34.09 -13.49
N LYS A 209 -6.75 -33.85 -12.85
CA LYS A 209 -7.77 -32.89 -13.33
C LYS A 209 -7.40 -31.43 -13.03
N PHE A 210 -6.57 -31.19 -12.01
CA PHE A 210 -6.01 -29.86 -11.70
C PHE A 210 -4.76 -29.57 -12.53
N PHE A 211 -4.47 -28.30 -12.76
CA PHE A 211 -3.17 -27.91 -13.29
C PHE A 211 -2.06 -28.17 -12.27
N THR A 212 -0.85 -28.46 -12.75
CA THR A 212 0.31 -28.78 -11.91
C THR A 212 0.74 -27.64 -11.01
N SER A 213 0.40 -26.39 -11.36
CA SER A 213 0.62 -25.21 -10.52
C SER A 213 -0.06 -25.29 -9.15
N PHE A 214 -1.12 -26.08 -9.01
CA PHE A 214 -1.79 -26.31 -7.73
C PHE A 214 -0.85 -26.84 -6.63
N ASN A 215 0.20 -27.56 -7.01
CA ASN A 215 1.20 -28.08 -6.06
C ASN A 215 2.03 -26.99 -5.39
N GLY A 216 2.17 -25.82 -6.03
CA GLY A 216 2.99 -24.72 -5.53
C GLY A 216 2.25 -23.77 -4.59
N TYR A 217 0.94 -23.91 -4.45
CA TYR A 217 0.13 -22.97 -3.66
C TYR A 217 0.21 -23.25 -2.16
N ASP A 218 0.35 -22.18 -1.38
CA ASP A 218 0.12 -22.16 0.04
C ASP A 218 -1.37 -22.24 0.40
N VAL A 219 -1.65 -22.24 1.70
CA VAL A 219 -3.01 -22.32 2.22
C VAL A 219 -3.84 -21.11 1.79
N ALA A 220 -3.27 -19.89 1.79
CA ALA A 220 -4.00 -18.67 1.45
C ALA A 220 -4.49 -18.68 -0.01
N HIS A 221 -3.66 -19.14 -0.94
CA HIS A 221 -4.04 -19.34 -2.33
C HIS A 221 -5.06 -20.47 -2.51
N MET A 222 -4.87 -21.60 -1.82
CA MET A 222 -5.81 -22.73 -1.90
C MET A 222 -7.21 -22.38 -1.38
N ARG A 223 -7.34 -21.44 -0.43
CA ARG A 223 -8.65 -20.93 0.01
C ARG A 223 -9.46 -20.38 -1.16
N MET A 224 -8.81 -19.68 -2.09
CA MET A 224 -9.42 -19.11 -3.30
C MET A 224 -9.69 -20.14 -4.41
N VAL A 225 -9.53 -21.44 -4.12
CA VAL A 225 -9.86 -22.56 -5.01
C VAL A 225 -10.97 -23.40 -4.39
N VAL A 226 -10.79 -23.79 -3.12
CA VAL A 226 -11.71 -24.68 -2.42
C VAL A 226 -13.06 -24.03 -2.12
N ASP A 227 -13.12 -22.70 -2.17
CA ASP A 227 -14.32 -21.89 -1.96
C ASP A 227 -15.26 -21.81 -3.18
N THR A 228 -15.03 -22.62 -4.23
CA THR A 228 -15.94 -22.65 -5.38
C THR A 228 -17.37 -23.00 -4.96
N SER A 229 -18.32 -22.26 -5.52
CA SER A 229 -19.74 -22.40 -5.24
C SER A 229 -20.41 -23.45 -6.13
N LEU A 230 -19.66 -24.26 -6.89
CA LEU A 230 -20.24 -25.29 -7.75
C LEU A 230 -20.53 -26.58 -6.97
N THR A 231 -21.61 -27.29 -7.31
CA THR A 231 -21.75 -28.71 -6.93
C THR A 231 -20.61 -29.57 -7.50
N ASP A 232 -20.37 -30.72 -6.87
CA ASP A 232 -19.44 -31.74 -7.37
C ASP A 232 -19.82 -32.23 -8.79
N ALA A 233 -21.12 -32.25 -9.11
CA ALA A 233 -21.62 -32.62 -10.44
C ALA A 233 -21.31 -31.54 -11.48
N ASP A 234 -21.49 -30.27 -11.15
CA ASP A 234 -21.13 -29.16 -12.04
C ASP A 234 -19.61 -29.06 -12.23
N ILE A 235 -18.82 -29.36 -11.20
CA ILE A 235 -17.35 -29.44 -11.30
C ILE A 235 -16.93 -30.51 -12.31
N ASP A 236 -17.50 -31.72 -12.23
CA ASP A 236 -17.21 -32.79 -13.20
C ASP A 236 -17.65 -32.39 -14.61
N TYR A 237 -18.88 -31.91 -14.72
CA TYR A 237 -19.46 -31.51 -15.99
C TYR A 237 -18.62 -30.44 -16.68
N ILE A 238 -18.20 -29.39 -15.97
CA ILE A 238 -17.45 -28.29 -16.59
C ILE A 238 -16.02 -28.67 -16.94
N GLN A 239 -15.37 -29.52 -16.13
CA GLN A 239 -14.06 -30.09 -16.45
C GLN A 239 -14.12 -30.89 -17.75
N ASP A 240 -15.12 -31.78 -17.88
CA ASP A 240 -15.28 -32.60 -19.06
C ASP A 240 -15.72 -31.76 -20.27
N TYR A 241 -16.62 -30.78 -20.09
CA TYR A 241 -17.07 -29.89 -21.15
C TYR A 241 -15.93 -29.03 -21.73
N VAL A 242 -15.14 -28.37 -20.88
CA VAL A 242 -14.00 -27.54 -21.31
C VAL A 242 -12.91 -28.38 -21.99
N ARG A 243 -12.71 -29.63 -21.55
CA ARG A 243 -11.75 -30.56 -22.16
C ARG A 243 -12.29 -31.32 -23.37
N SER A 244 -13.60 -31.27 -23.61
CA SER A 244 -14.23 -31.90 -24.77
C SER A 244 -13.91 -31.19 -26.08
N GLY A 245 -14.31 -31.77 -27.22
CA GLY A 245 -14.16 -31.16 -28.55
C GLY A 245 -14.70 -29.73 -28.64
N ILE A 246 -15.85 -29.43 -28.01
CA ILE A 246 -16.48 -28.09 -28.11
C ILE A 246 -15.66 -27.02 -27.36
N GLY A 247 -15.21 -27.34 -26.14
CA GLY A 247 -14.36 -26.44 -25.35
C GLY A 247 -12.98 -26.29 -25.98
N SER A 248 -12.33 -27.40 -26.30
CA SER A 248 -10.99 -27.40 -26.89
C SER A 248 -10.94 -26.81 -28.30
N GLU A 249 -11.98 -26.95 -29.14
CA GLU A 249 -12.05 -26.35 -30.48
C GLU A 249 -12.01 -24.82 -30.42
N LYS A 250 -12.71 -24.16 -29.49
CA LYS A 250 -12.63 -22.70 -29.34
C LYS A 250 -11.21 -22.26 -28.99
N PHE A 251 -10.57 -22.91 -28.02
CA PHE A 251 -9.19 -22.62 -27.64
C PHE A 251 -8.20 -22.89 -28.79
N ASN A 252 -8.32 -24.06 -29.44
CA ASN A 252 -7.47 -24.49 -30.54
C ASN A 252 -7.61 -23.59 -31.77
N SER A 253 -8.83 -23.16 -32.11
CA SER A 253 -9.10 -22.26 -33.23
C SER A 253 -8.48 -20.86 -33.03
N ALA A 254 -8.34 -20.43 -31.77
CA ALA A 254 -7.63 -19.21 -31.39
C ALA A 254 -6.12 -19.41 -31.22
N GLY A 255 -5.60 -20.63 -31.37
CA GLY A 255 -4.19 -20.95 -31.14
C GLY A 255 -3.76 -20.85 -29.67
N ILE A 256 -4.69 -20.97 -28.72
CA ILE A 256 -4.43 -20.79 -27.29
C ILE A 256 -4.42 -22.14 -26.58
N GLN A 257 -3.34 -22.43 -25.86
CA GLN A 257 -3.26 -23.60 -25.01
C GLN A 257 -4.01 -23.38 -23.70
N LEU A 258 -4.86 -24.33 -23.33
CA LEU A 258 -5.53 -24.37 -22.02
C LEU A 258 -4.48 -24.63 -20.91
N ASN A 259 -4.20 -23.59 -20.13
CA ASN A 259 -3.25 -23.59 -19.02
C ASN A 259 -3.70 -22.56 -17.96
N PRO A 260 -3.06 -22.46 -16.78
CA PRO A 260 -3.45 -21.52 -15.73
C PRO A 260 -3.51 -20.06 -16.19
N SER A 261 -2.55 -19.63 -17.02
CA SER A 261 -2.47 -18.23 -17.49
C SER A 261 -3.58 -17.87 -18.50
N HIS A 262 -4.16 -18.87 -19.15
CA HIS A 262 -5.20 -18.70 -20.17
C HIS A 262 -6.58 -19.26 -19.77
N ILE A 263 -6.74 -19.75 -18.53
CA ILE A 263 -7.98 -20.41 -18.09
C ILE A 263 -9.19 -19.48 -18.17
N SER A 264 -9.00 -18.17 -18.00
CA SER A 264 -10.08 -17.17 -18.09
C SER A 264 -10.75 -17.10 -19.46
N ASN A 265 -10.10 -17.58 -20.53
CA ASN A 265 -10.72 -17.63 -21.87
C ASN A 265 -11.91 -18.59 -21.97
N VAL A 266 -12.16 -19.42 -20.94
CA VAL A 266 -13.41 -20.21 -20.85
C VAL A 266 -14.65 -19.33 -20.92
N MET A 267 -14.56 -18.05 -20.56
CA MET A 267 -15.64 -17.08 -20.66
C MET A 267 -16.16 -16.91 -22.10
N TRP A 268 -15.35 -17.22 -23.12
CA TRP A 268 -15.79 -17.22 -24.53
C TRP A 268 -16.80 -18.32 -24.86
N LEU A 269 -17.02 -19.28 -23.96
CA LEU A 269 -18.06 -20.29 -24.09
C LEU A 269 -19.46 -19.69 -23.91
N LEU A 270 -19.59 -18.54 -23.24
CA LEU A 270 -20.86 -17.88 -22.97
C LEU A 270 -21.27 -16.92 -24.10
N THR A 271 -22.58 -16.73 -24.21
CA THR A 271 -23.20 -15.71 -25.06
C THR A 271 -23.51 -14.46 -24.23
N TYR A 272 -23.12 -13.28 -24.70
CA TYR A 272 -23.47 -12.03 -24.02
C TYR A 272 -24.91 -11.64 -24.34
N GLN A 273 -25.78 -11.63 -23.32
CA GLN A 273 -27.17 -11.20 -23.44
C GLN A 273 -27.76 -10.77 -22.09
N ASP A 274 -28.55 -9.69 -22.11
CA ASP A 274 -29.19 -9.10 -20.93
C ASP A 274 -30.59 -9.65 -20.65
N LYS A 275 -31.16 -10.37 -21.62
CA LYS A 275 -32.46 -11.07 -21.54
C LYS A 275 -32.30 -12.53 -21.94
N ASN A 276 -33.00 -13.41 -21.23
CA ASN A 276 -32.96 -14.84 -21.54
C ASN A 276 -34.06 -15.25 -22.54
N PRO A 277 -33.75 -15.50 -23.83
CA PRO A 277 -34.75 -15.92 -24.81
C PRO A 277 -35.32 -17.31 -24.52
N ASN A 278 -34.60 -18.14 -23.74
CA ASN A 278 -35.03 -19.47 -23.35
C ASN A 278 -35.92 -19.46 -22.10
N ASN A 279 -36.13 -18.29 -21.49
CA ASN A 279 -36.97 -18.12 -20.30
C ASN A 279 -37.71 -16.78 -20.34
N ASN A 280 -38.72 -16.69 -21.20
CA ASN A 280 -39.66 -15.57 -21.29
C ASN A 280 -39.03 -14.16 -21.44
N ASN A 281 -37.82 -14.06 -21.99
CA ASN A 281 -37.05 -12.81 -22.09
C ASN A 281 -36.84 -12.10 -20.74
N VAL A 282 -36.79 -12.86 -19.65
CA VAL A 282 -36.50 -12.33 -18.30
C VAL A 282 -35.15 -11.63 -18.31
N SER A 283 -35.08 -10.45 -17.68
CA SER A 283 -33.84 -9.69 -17.61
C SER A 283 -32.89 -10.26 -16.57
N VAL A 284 -31.59 -10.21 -16.84
CA VAL A 284 -30.54 -10.61 -15.88
C VAL A 284 -30.60 -9.80 -14.58
N HIS A 285 -31.15 -8.58 -14.63
CA HIS A 285 -31.35 -7.71 -13.47
C HIS A 285 -32.46 -8.20 -12.53
N GLU A 286 -33.25 -9.21 -12.92
CA GLU A 286 -34.23 -9.85 -12.05
C GLU A 286 -33.61 -10.93 -11.12
N GLY A 287 -32.31 -11.20 -11.26
CA GLY A 287 -31.56 -12.18 -10.48
C GLY A 287 -31.45 -13.55 -11.16
N SER A 288 -30.39 -14.29 -10.85
CA SER A 288 -30.04 -15.57 -11.53
C SER A 288 -31.17 -16.59 -11.49
N ASP A 289 -31.85 -16.73 -10.36
CA ASP A 289 -32.96 -17.69 -10.19
C ASP A 289 -34.12 -17.42 -11.16
N LYS A 290 -34.48 -16.15 -11.36
CA LYS A 290 -35.50 -15.77 -12.33
C LYS A 290 -34.97 -15.83 -13.76
N PHE A 291 -33.73 -15.41 -13.97
CA PHE A 291 -33.11 -15.37 -15.30
C PHE A 291 -32.99 -16.75 -15.91
N PHE A 292 -32.41 -17.73 -15.20
CA PHE A 292 -32.24 -19.10 -15.70
C PHE A 292 -33.50 -19.96 -15.52
N GLY A 293 -34.34 -19.62 -14.54
CA GLY A 293 -35.48 -20.42 -14.13
C GLY A 293 -35.06 -21.52 -13.16
N ILE A 294 -35.82 -21.74 -12.09
CA ILE A 294 -35.48 -22.74 -11.07
C ILE A 294 -36.11 -24.11 -11.43
N PRO A 295 -35.38 -25.24 -11.28
CA PRO A 295 -33.95 -25.31 -10.95
C PRO A 295 -33.08 -24.98 -12.16
N TRP A 296 -31.86 -24.51 -11.88
CA TRP A 296 -30.84 -24.26 -12.90
C TRP A 296 -29.49 -24.79 -12.43
N ASP A 297 -28.61 -25.12 -13.37
CA ASP A 297 -27.24 -25.62 -13.14
C ASP A 297 -26.23 -24.99 -14.13
N MET A 298 -24.99 -25.49 -14.18
CA MET A 298 -23.96 -24.97 -15.10
C MET A 298 -24.35 -25.08 -16.60
N LYS A 299 -25.20 -26.04 -16.97
CA LYS A 299 -25.68 -26.19 -18.35
C LYS A 299 -26.60 -25.04 -18.74
N ASN A 300 -27.45 -24.58 -17.80
CA ASN A 300 -28.26 -23.38 -18.01
C ASN A 300 -27.37 -22.16 -18.24
N VAL A 301 -26.31 -21.99 -17.45
CA VAL A 301 -25.36 -20.87 -17.62
C VAL A 301 -24.69 -20.91 -18.99
N LEU A 302 -24.20 -22.07 -19.43
CA LEU A 302 -23.60 -22.24 -20.76
C LEU A 302 -24.59 -21.98 -21.92
N ARG A 303 -25.84 -22.42 -21.76
CA ARG A 303 -26.91 -22.27 -22.75
C ARG A 303 -27.40 -20.83 -22.85
N ASP A 304 -27.64 -20.20 -21.71
CA ASP A 304 -28.37 -18.94 -21.60
C ASP A 304 -27.43 -17.73 -21.44
N GLY A 305 -26.14 -17.94 -21.19
CA GLY A 305 -25.18 -16.86 -21.09
C GLY A 305 -25.54 -15.82 -20.01
N GLY A 306 -25.28 -14.55 -20.29
CA GLY A 306 -25.59 -13.45 -19.37
C GLY A 306 -24.78 -12.19 -19.68
N VAL A 307 -24.61 -11.33 -18.68
CA VAL A 307 -23.78 -10.11 -18.76
C VAL A 307 -22.51 -10.24 -17.91
N CYS A 308 -21.78 -9.13 -17.70
CA CYS A 308 -20.49 -9.10 -17.04
C CYS A 308 -20.43 -9.85 -15.69
N GLY A 309 -21.48 -9.76 -14.86
CA GLY A 309 -21.58 -10.50 -13.60
C GLY A 309 -21.55 -12.02 -13.79
N THR A 310 -22.38 -12.55 -14.70
CA THR A 310 -22.43 -13.99 -15.02
C THR A 310 -21.12 -14.46 -15.63
N PHE A 311 -20.54 -13.66 -16.53
CA PHE A 311 -19.27 -13.94 -17.20
C PHE A 311 -18.14 -14.11 -16.19
N SER A 312 -17.93 -13.11 -15.34
CA SER A 312 -16.84 -13.12 -14.34
C SER A 312 -17.04 -14.19 -13.28
N MET A 313 -18.29 -14.44 -12.85
CA MET A 313 -18.61 -15.55 -11.96
C MET A 313 -18.29 -16.89 -12.62
N PHE A 314 -18.80 -17.15 -13.83
CA PHE A 314 -18.52 -18.38 -14.57
C PHE A 314 -17.02 -18.60 -14.71
N GLY A 315 -16.28 -17.61 -15.21
CA GLY A 315 -14.83 -17.69 -15.36
C GLY A 315 -14.12 -18.06 -14.07
N ALA A 316 -14.46 -17.40 -12.96
CA ALA A 316 -13.88 -17.67 -11.65
C ALA A 316 -14.19 -19.09 -11.17
N GLN A 317 -15.45 -19.53 -11.25
CA GLN A 317 -15.85 -20.87 -10.82
C GLN A 317 -15.19 -21.97 -11.67
N VAL A 318 -15.07 -21.77 -12.98
CA VAL A 318 -14.36 -22.71 -13.86
C VAL A 318 -12.86 -22.74 -13.54
N ALA A 319 -12.21 -21.59 -13.31
CA ALA A 319 -10.81 -21.57 -12.91
C ALA A 319 -10.56 -22.34 -11.61
N LYS A 320 -11.43 -22.16 -10.60
CA LYS A 320 -11.38 -22.93 -9.35
C LYS A 320 -11.57 -24.42 -9.56
N ALA A 321 -12.48 -24.85 -10.44
CA ALA A 321 -12.67 -26.26 -10.79
C ALA A 321 -11.41 -26.89 -11.43
N PHE A 322 -10.51 -26.08 -11.99
CA PHE A 322 -9.22 -26.49 -12.57
C PHE A 322 -8.05 -26.32 -11.60
N GLY A 323 -8.32 -25.95 -10.35
CA GLY A 323 -7.31 -25.74 -9.33
C GLY A 323 -6.60 -24.40 -9.45
N VAL A 324 -7.18 -23.37 -10.05
CA VAL A 324 -6.57 -22.03 -10.19
C VAL A 324 -7.23 -21.06 -9.20
N PRO A 325 -6.46 -20.40 -8.31
CA PRO A 325 -6.96 -19.34 -7.45
C PRO A 325 -7.62 -18.24 -8.27
N ALA A 326 -8.87 -17.92 -7.94
CA ALA A 326 -9.64 -16.91 -8.67
C ALA A 326 -10.68 -16.23 -7.78
N SER A 327 -11.07 -15.02 -8.14
CA SER A 327 -12.12 -14.27 -7.45
C SER A 327 -12.84 -13.32 -8.41
N VAL A 328 -14.10 -13.03 -8.12
CA VAL A 328 -14.86 -11.98 -8.80
C VAL A 328 -14.58 -10.64 -8.13
N TYR A 329 -14.43 -9.60 -8.95
CA TYR A 329 -14.21 -8.24 -8.53
C TYR A 329 -15.28 -7.32 -9.13
N GLY A 330 -15.90 -6.50 -8.30
CA GLY A 330 -16.77 -5.41 -8.74
C GLY A 330 -15.93 -4.24 -9.27
N GLN A 331 -16.40 -3.64 -10.36
CA GLN A 331 -15.89 -2.40 -10.94
C GLN A 331 -17.08 -1.43 -11.15
N PRO A 332 -16.87 -0.12 -11.32
CA PRO A 332 -17.98 0.81 -11.55
C PRO A 332 -18.84 0.40 -12.75
N GLY A 333 -20.07 -0.06 -12.48
CA GLY A 333 -21.01 -0.56 -13.49
C GLY A 333 -20.64 -1.91 -14.13
N HIS A 334 -19.64 -2.63 -13.61
CA HIS A 334 -19.07 -3.82 -14.25
C HIS A 334 -18.58 -4.86 -13.25
N ALA A 335 -18.27 -6.06 -13.72
CA ALA A 335 -17.65 -7.11 -12.91
C ALA A 335 -16.50 -7.75 -13.69
N ALA A 336 -15.34 -7.84 -13.06
CA ALA A 336 -14.14 -8.49 -13.59
C ALA A 336 -13.83 -9.79 -12.82
N MET A 337 -12.95 -10.59 -13.40
CA MET A 337 -12.39 -11.78 -12.76
C MET A 337 -10.90 -11.56 -12.54
N ALA A 338 -10.43 -11.79 -11.30
CA ALA A 338 -9.02 -11.95 -11.00
C ALA A 338 -8.67 -13.44 -10.93
N TYR A 339 -7.51 -13.82 -11.45
CA TYR A 339 -7.04 -15.21 -11.40
C TYR A 339 -5.52 -15.30 -11.48
N MET A 340 -4.98 -16.40 -10.94
CA MET A 340 -3.54 -16.60 -10.86
C MET A 340 -2.97 -17.32 -12.09
N GLY A 341 -2.12 -16.62 -12.82
CA GLY A 341 -1.30 -17.18 -13.90
C GLY A 341 0.05 -17.67 -13.43
N VAL A 342 0.79 -18.28 -14.36
CA VAL A 342 2.18 -18.73 -14.19
C VAL A 342 3.02 -18.15 -15.32
N GLN A 343 4.13 -17.50 -14.98
CA GLN A 343 5.11 -17.01 -15.95
C GLN A 343 6.03 -18.14 -16.43
N SER A 344 6.82 -17.86 -17.47
CA SER A 344 7.75 -18.84 -18.05
C SER A 344 8.86 -19.29 -17.09
N ASP A 345 9.18 -18.48 -16.07
CA ASP A 345 10.13 -18.79 -15.00
C ASP A 345 9.50 -19.56 -13.82
N GLY A 346 8.19 -19.86 -13.89
CA GLY A 346 7.45 -20.58 -12.88
C GLY A 346 6.84 -19.71 -11.78
N LYS A 347 7.07 -18.39 -11.79
CA LYS A 347 6.50 -17.46 -10.80
C LYS A 347 5.00 -17.22 -11.02
N PHE A 348 4.28 -16.98 -9.92
CA PHE A 348 2.84 -16.72 -9.92
C PHE A 348 2.51 -15.23 -10.01
N TYR A 349 1.50 -14.89 -10.81
CA TYR A 349 1.06 -13.51 -10.98
C TYR A 349 -0.45 -13.43 -11.15
N TRP A 350 -1.05 -12.42 -10.52
CA TRP A 350 -2.47 -12.14 -10.67
C TRP A 350 -2.77 -11.38 -11.96
N GLN A 351 -3.83 -11.79 -12.64
CA GLN A 351 -4.31 -11.22 -13.89
C GLN A 351 -5.78 -10.84 -13.76
N LEU A 352 -6.22 -9.83 -14.51
CA LEU A 352 -7.62 -9.50 -14.69
C LEU A 352 -8.12 -9.96 -16.06
N ASN A 353 -9.35 -10.48 -16.12
CA ASN A 353 -10.12 -10.66 -17.35
C ASN A 353 -11.52 -10.07 -17.15
N ASN A 354 -12.21 -9.78 -18.26
CA ASN A 354 -13.43 -9.00 -18.29
C ASN A 354 -13.23 -7.69 -17.53
N ASP A 355 -12.14 -7.00 -17.83
CA ASP A 355 -11.67 -5.82 -17.12
C ASP A 355 -11.96 -4.55 -17.91
N ILE A 356 -12.48 -3.51 -17.25
CA ILE A 356 -12.66 -2.18 -17.86
C ILE A 356 -11.95 -1.06 -17.10
N THR A 357 -11.60 -1.27 -15.83
CA THR A 357 -11.05 -0.22 -14.95
C THR A 357 -9.78 -0.61 -14.21
N GLY A 358 -9.21 -1.79 -14.51
CA GLY A 358 -8.00 -2.33 -13.89
C GLY A 358 -8.13 -2.58 -12.40
N TRP A 359 -6.99 -2.80 -11.74
CA TRP A 359 -6.92 -3.06 -10.30
C TRP A 359 -7.37 -1.86 -9.46
N GLY A 360 -7.19 -0.64 -9.97
CA GLY A 360 -7.44 0.59 -9.20
C GLY A 360 -8.86 0.77 -8.70
N GLN A 361 -9.86 0.42 -9.53
CA GLN A 361 -11.29 0.55 -9.20
C GLN A 361 -11.97 -0.81 -8.97
N SER A 362 -11.18 -1.88 -8.90
CA SER A 362 -11.67 -3.21 -8.57
C SER A 362 -11.83 -3.35 -7.06
N VAL A 363 -12.90 -4.00 -6.62
CA VAL A 363 -13.12 -4.37 -5.21
C VAL A 363 -13.73 -5.76 -5.09
N SER A 364 -13.39 -6.50 -4.04
CA SER A 364 -13.93 -7.83 -3.79
C SER A 364 -14.46 -7.95 -2.37
N THR A 365 -15.54 -8.70 -2.18
CA THR A 365 -16.04 -9.11 -0.86
C THR A 365 -15.58 -10.53 -0.49
N TRP A 366 -14.83 -11.19 -1.38
CA TRP A 366 -14.29 -12.53 -1.21
C TRP A 366 -12.93 -12.47 -0.50
N TYR A 367 -12.55 -13.57 0.14
CA TYR A 367 -11.27 -13.68 0.83
C TYR A 367 -10.10 -13.33 -0.09
N GLN A 368 -9.15 -12.52 0.41
CA GLN A 368 -7.89 -12.17 -0.24
C GLN A 368 -6.75 -12.30 0.79
N PRO A 369 -5.58 -12.84 0.40
CA PRO A 369 -4.36 -12.75 1.21
C PRO A 369 -4.09 -11.31 1.64
N TRP A 370 -3.85 -11.10 2.94
CA TRP A 370 -3.64 -9.80 3.61
C TRP A 370 -4.75 -8.74 3.47
N GLY A 371 -5.77 -8.96 2.62
CA GLY A 371 -6.90 -8.06 2.45
C GLY A 371 -7.96 -8.21 3.54
N THR A 372 -8.21 -9.43 4.04
CA THR A 372 -9.30 -9.70 5.02
C THR A 372 -8.97 -9.33 6.45
N ASP A 373 -7.69 -9.33 6.81
CA ASP A 373 -7.24 -9.09 8.19
C ASP A 373 -7.18 -7.59 8.52
N PHE A 374 -7.40 -6.73 7.53
CA PHE A 374 -6.91 -5.36 7.59
C PHE A 374 -7.83 -4.34 6.94
N LEU A 375 -8.72 -3.78 7.76
CA LEU A 375 -9.56 -2.64 7.36
C LEU A 375 -8.85 -1.33 7.73
N ILE A 376 -7.97 -0.82 6.85
CA ILE A 376 -7.66 0.63 6.85
C ILE A 376 -8.81 1.41 6.22
N SER A 377 -9.49 0.87 5.19
CA SER A 377 -10.73 1.41 4.67
C SER A 377 -11.91 0.67 5.30
N GLY A 378 -12.57 1.27 6.30
CA GLY A 378 -13.69 0.67 7.06
C GLY A 378 -14.96 0.36 6.27
N GLY A 379 -14.88 -0.47 5.23
CA GLY A 379 -16.02 -1.01 4.47
C GLY A 379 -15.82 -2.49 4.14
N PRO A 380 -16.87 -3.21 3.72
CA PRO A 380 -16.84 -4.66 3.43
C PRO A 380 -16.09 -5.04 2.13
N ASN A 381 -15.45 -4.07 1.47
CA ASN A 381 -14.85 -4.20 0.15
C ASN A 381 -13.33 -4.17 0.26
N PHE A 382 -12.68 -5.28 -0.10
CA PHE A 382 -11.22 -5.43 -0.10
C PHE A 382 -10.62 -4.88 -1.39
N ALA A 383 -9.55 -4.10 -1.25
CA ALA A 383 -8.77 -3.62 -2.39
C ALA A 383 -7.90 -4.78 -2.92
N PRO A 384 -7.95 -5.10 -4.23
CA PRO A 384 -7.18 -6.19 -4.83
C PRO A 384 -5.69 -6.00 -4.67
N SER A 385 -5.22 -4.77 -4.52
CA SER A 385 -3.80 -4.44 -4.46
C SER A 385 -3.02 -5.18 -3.39
N TYR A 386 -3.67 -5.60 -2.29
CA TYR A 386 -2.98 -6.34 -1.23
C TYR A 386 -2.58 -7.75 -1.65
N ILE A 387 -3.26 -8.33 -2.66
CA ILE A 387 -2.83 -9.61 -3.22
C ILE A 387 -1.49 -9.48 -3.93
N ASN A 388 -1.27 -8.38 -4.65
CA ASN A 388 0.00 -8.11 -5.30
C ASN A 388 1.10 -7.84 -4.26
N THR A 389 0.78 -7.13 -3.18
CA THR A 389 1.71 -6.93 -2.06
C THR A 389 2.09 -8.26 -1.38
N TYR A 390 1.13 -9.19 -1.24
CA TYR A 390 1.41 -10.56 -0.80
C TYR A 390 2.34 -11.29 -1.77
N GLU A 391 2.06 -11.24 -3.08
CA GLU A 391 2.93 -11.88 -4.08
C GLU A 391 4.36 -11.32 -4.06
N ASN A 392 4.51 -10.00 -3.93
CA ASN A 392 5.80 -9.35 -3.85
C ASN A 392 6.60 -9.87 -2.64
N ALA A 393 5.97 -9.93 -1.46
CA ALA A 393 6.59 -10.44 -0.24
C ALA A 393 6.96 -11.93 -0.31
N THR A 394 6.13 -12.74 -0.98
CA THR A 394 6.40 -14.17 -1.20
C THR A 394 7.32 -14.45 -2.39
N ASN A 395 7.84 -13.40 -3.04
CA ASN A 395 8.64 -13.47 -4.26
C ASN A 395 7.95 -14.31 -5.37
N HIS A 396 6.61 -14.25 -5.42
CA HIS A 396 5.78 -14.94 -6.41
C HIS A 396 5.96 -16.46 -6.43
N THR A 397 6.43 -17.05 -5.33
CA THR A 397 6.71 -18.49 -5.25
C THR A 397 5.49 -19.32 -4.88
N GLY A 398 4.39 -18.65 -4.48
CA GLY A 398 3.16 -19.30 -4.03
C GLY A 398 3.22 -19.78 -2.59
N ALA A 399 4.33 -19.51 -1.88
CA ALA A 399 4.50 -19.78 -0.47
C ALA A 399 5.31 -18.67 0.20
N MET A 400 5.12 -18.48 1.51
CA MET A 400 5.93 -17.53 2.28
C MET A 400 7.41 -17.91 2.22
N THR A 401 8.26 -16.91 1.99
CA THR A 401 9.72 -17.10 2.10
C THR A 401 10.11 -17.41 3.55
N PRO A 402 11.29 -17.98 3.83
CA PRO A 402 11.76 -18.16 5.20
C PRO A 402 11.80 -16.86 6.00
N THR A 403 12.11 -15.75 5.32
CA THR A 403 12.09 -14.40 5.89
C THR A 403 10.69 -14.02 6.35
N VAL A 404 9.71 -14.04 5.44
CA VAL A 404 8.31 -13.67 5.75
C VAL A 404 7.72 -14.63 6.78
N THR A 405 8.07 -15.91 6.73
CA THR A 405 7.68 -16.90 7.76
C THR A 405 8.16 -16.48 9.14
N THR A 406 9.43 -16.07 9.27
CA THR A 406 9.99 -15.60 10.54
C THR A 406 9.32 -14.31 11.01
N GLN A 407 9.04 -13.39 10.08
CA GLN A 407 8.36 -12.14 10.37
C GLN A 407 6.94 -12.36 10.91
N GLU A 408 6.15 -13.24 10.28
CA GLU A 408 4.82 -13.59 10.75
C GLU A 408 4.86 -14.29 12.11
N GLN A 409 5.81 -15.18 12.37
CA GLN A 409 5.99 -15.81 13.69
C GLN A 409 6.30 -14.78 14.78
N LEU A 410 7.14 -13.79 14.49
CA LEU A 410 7.40 -12.70 15.43
C LEU A 410 6.19 -11.78 15.58
N ARG A 411 5.42 -11.55 14.50
CA ARG A 411 4.16 -10.80 14.56
C ARG A 411 3.12 -11.49 15.43
N PHE A 412 3.01 -12.82 15.35
CA PHE A 412 2.20 -13.66 16.23
C PHE A 412 2.57 -13.46 17.71
N LEU A 413 3.86 -13.55 18.03
CA LEU A 413 4.36 -13.28 19.39
C LEU A 413 4.02 -11.85 19.84
N ALA A 414 4.27 -10.85 18.99
CA ALA A 414 3.98 -9.46 19.28
C ALA A 414 2.49 -9.22 19.54
N ASN A 415 1.61 -9.83 18.75
CA ASN A 415 0.16 -9.69 18.89
C ASN A 415 -0.34 -10.31 20.20
N TYR A 416 0.19 -11.46 20.59
CA TYR A 416 -0.10 -12.08 21.89
C TYR A 416 0.38 -11.23 23.07
N VAL A 417 1.60 -10.68 22.99
CA VAL A 417 2.23 -9.88 24.05
C VAL A 417 1.64 -8.47 24.12
N ALA A 418 1.03 -7.94 23.06
CA ALA A 418 0.55 -6.55 23.01
C ALA A 418 -0.46 -6.17 24.10
N SER A 419 -1.24 -7.13 24.60
CA SER A 419 -2.16 -6.91 25.73
C SER A 419 -1.46 -6.90 27.10
N GLN A 420 -0.30 -7.56 27.21
CA GLN A 420 0.50 -7.66 28.43
C GLN A 420 1.45 -6.47 28.54
N ASP A 421 2.16 -6.16 27.45
CA ASP A 421 3.02 -4.99 27.37
C ASP A 421 3.19 -4.49 25.92
N PRO A 422 2.72 -3.26 25.62
CA PRO A 422 2.79 -2.72 24.27
C PRO A 422 4.21 -2.34 23.83
N ILE A 423 5.15 -2.10 24.76
CA ILE A 423 6.54 -1.76 24.45
C ILE A 423 7.28 -3.02 24.00
N ALA A 424 7.14 -4.12 24.75
CA ALA A 424 7.71 -5.42 24.37
C ALA A 424 7.19 -5.86 23.00
N ALA A 425 5.88 -5.77 22.77
CA ALA A 425 5.27 -6.12 21.49
C ALA A 425 5.87 -5.35 20.31
N ASN A 426 6.11 -4.04 20.47
CA ASN A 426 6.72 -3.24 19.42
C ASN A 426 8.22 -3.46 19.27
N ASN A 427 8.94 -3.80 20.33
CA ASN A 427 10.34 -4.21 20.20
C ASN A 427 10.44 -5.49 19.34
N ILE A 428 9.54 -6.45 19.54
CA ILE A 428 9.45 -7.66 18.70
C ILE A 428 9.16 -7.32 17.24
N ARG A 429 8.18 -6.42 16.98
CA ARG A 429 7.88 -5.99 15.61
C ARG A 429 9.07 -5.27 14.96
N SER A 430 9.73 -4.37 15.70
CA SER A 430 10.95 -3.71 15.24
C SER A 430 12.07 -4.70 14.92
N ALA A 431 12.23 -5.75 15.73
CA ALA A 431 13.20 -6.81 15.45
C ALA A 431 12.85 -7.56 14.17
N ALA A 432 11.58 -7.91 13.96
CA ALA A 432 11.11 -8.57 12.74
C ALA A 432 11.35 -7.72 11.47
N LEU A 433 11.16 -6.40 11.57
CA LEU A 433 11.41 -5.47 10.46
C LEU A 433 12.90 -5.34 10.09
N THR A 434 13.84 -5.77 10.95
CA THR A 434 15.26 -5.82 10.56
C THR A 434 15.56 -6.85 9.47
N LEU A 435 14.62 -7.78 9.23
CA LEU A 435 14.71 -8.80 8.18
C LEU A 435 14.18 -8.31 6.81
N ASP A 436 13.55 -7.15 6.77
CA ASP A 436 12.91 -6.64 5.54
C ASP A 436 13.90 -6.45 4.40
N ARG A 437 13.39 -6.68 3.19
CA ARG A 437 14.09 -6.42 1.95
C ARG A 437 13.22 -5.54 1.06
N ALA A 438 13.85 -4.58 0.39
CA ALA A 438 13.18 -3.67 -0.53
C ALA A 438 12.36 -4.44 -1.56
N GLY A 439 11.06 -4.12 -1.67
CA GLY A 439 10.13 -4.79 -2.57
C GLY A 439 9.63 -6.17 -2.13
N GLN A 440 9.95 -6.63 -0.91
CA GLN A 440 9.46 -7.89 -0.33
C GLN A 440 9.00 -7.73 1.12
N SER A 441 8.44 -6.56 1.46
CA SER A 441 8.12 -6.21 2.84
C SER A 441 6.77 -6.75 3.31
N ASP A 442 6.72 -7.14 4.58
CA ASP A 442 5.53 -7.64 5.25
C ASP A 442 4.61 -6.47 5.64
N PHE A 443 3.59 -6.21 4.82
CA PHE A 443 2.65 -5.11 5.02
C PHE A 443 1.92 -5.18 6.37
N PRO A 444 1.31 -6.32 6.77
CA PRO A 444 0.69 -6.43 8.09
C PRO A 444 1.63 -6.12 9.26
N LEU A 445 2.88 -6.58 9.21
CA LEU A 445 3.89 -6.29 10.23
C LEU A 445 4.17 -4.79 10.35
N TRP A 446 4.38 -4.10 9.23
CA TRP A 446 4.58 -2.64 9.20
C TRP A 446 3.40 -1.88 9.81
N ALA A 447 2.18 -2.27 9.45
CA ALA A 447 1.01 -1.59 9.96
C ALA A 447 0.81 -1.80 11.46
N ASP A 448 1.03 -3.01 11.96
CA ASP A 448 0.95 -3.32 13.40
C ASP A 448 2.06 -2.59 14.18
N TYR A 449 3.26 -2.46 13.62
CA TYR A 449 4.36 -1.70 14.20
C TYR A 449 4.02 -0.22 14.34
N ILE A 450 3.58 0.42 13.24
CA ILE A 450 3.21 1.84 13.21
C ILE A 450 2.06 2.13 14.18
N ARG A 451 1.00 1.30 14.19
CA ARG A 451 -0.10 1.46 15.14
C ARG A 451 0.36 1.34 16.59
N GLY A 452 1.28 0.43 16.87
CA GLY A 452 1.87 0.30 18.19
C GLY A 452 2.62 1.57 18.60
N LEU A 453 3.39 2.19 17.69
CA LEU A 453 4.15 3.41 17.97
C LEU A 453 3.21 4.59 18.25
N ILE A 454 2.16 4.74 17.44
CA ILE A 454 1.11 5.74 17.65
C ILE A 454 0.47 5.56 19.03
N LYS A 455 0.13 4.32 19.41
CA LYS A 455 -0.47 4.00 20.70
C LYS A 455 0.46 4.30 21.88
N GLN A 456 1.77 4.12 21.72
CA GLN A 456 2.76 4.43 22.76
C GLN A 456 2.96 5.94 22.95
N GLY A 457 2.85 6.75 21.89
CA GLY A 457 2.91 8.21 21.96
C GLY A 457 4.28 8.80 22.32
N ALA A 458 5.35 7.99 22.37
CA ALA A 458 6.70 8.41 22.75
C ALA A 458 7.65 8.59 21.54
N THR A 459 7.18 8.33 20.32
CA THR A 459 8.00 8.39 19.10
C THR A 459 8.25 9.84 18.69
N THR A 460 9.52 10.23 18.57
CA THR A 460 9.93 11.60 18.22
C THR A 460 9.72 11.90 16.73
N SER A 461 9.70 13.19 16.37
CA SER A 461 9.61 13.61 14.97
C SER A 461 10.74 13.06 14.08
N GLU A 462 11.96 12.94 14.61
CA GLU A 462 13.10 12.36 13.89
C GLU A 462 12.93 10.85 13.65
N GLN A 463 12.41 10.14 14.65
CA GLN A 463 12.07 8.72 14.52
C GLN A 463 10.95 8.53 13.49
N TRP A 464 9.91 9.36 13.51
CA TRP A 464 8.86 9.34 12.48
C TRP A 464 9.42 9.62 11.07
N SER A 465 10.35 10.56 10.94
CA SER A 465 11.03 10.79 9.65
C SER A 465 11.82 9.57 9.17
N THR A 466 12.47 8.85 10.09
CA THR A 466 13.20 7.62 9.78
C THR A 466 12.26 6.51 9.32
N ILE A 467 11.16 6.29 10.07
CA ILE A 467 10.11 5.33 9.72
C ILE A 467 9.54 5.65 8.35
N ASN A 468 9.27 6.92 8.07
CA ASN A 468 8.76 7.36 6.79
C ASN A 468 9.69 7.00 5.62
N ASN A 469 10.99 7.28 5.77
CA ASN A 469 11.97 6.92 4.73
C ASN A 469 12.04 5.41 4.49
N GLN A 470 11.93 4.61 5.56
CA GLN A 470 11.87 3.15 5.45
C GLN A 470 10.60 2.71 4.72
N VAL A 471 9.42 3.19 5.13
CA VAL A 471 8.14 2.86 4.48
C VAL A 471 8.16 3.23 2.99
N MET A 472 8.65 4.44 2.65
CA MET A 472 8.78 4.89 1.25
C MET A 472 9.70 3.97 0.43
N THR A 473 10.77 3.46 1.03
CA THR A 473 11.73 2.56 0.37
C THR A 473 11.16 1.15 0.20
N GLN A 474 10.55 0.62 1.26
CA GLN A 474 10.08 -0.76 1.31
C GLN A 474 8.87 -1.00 0.41
N PHE A 475 7.94 -0.05 0.36
CA PHE A 475 6.70 -0.13 -0.42
C PHE A 475 6.76 0.71 -1.71
N ALA A 476 7.96 0.99 -2.22
CA ALA A 476 8.14 1.82 -3.41
C ALA A 476 7.40 1.29 -4.66
N ASN A 477 7.16 -0.02 -4.72
CA ASN A 477 6.48 -0.69 -5.83
C ASN A 477 5.00 -1.06 -5.50
N ASP A 478 4.52 -0.72 -4.30
CA ASP A 478 3.19 -1.09 -3.80
C ASP A 478 2.40 0.18 -3.43
N PRO A 479 1.93 0.98 -4.40
CA PRO A 479 1.48 2.36 -4.16
C PRO A 479 0.30 2.48 -3.19
N ARG A 480 -0.61 1.49 -3.15
CA ARG A 480 -1.73 1.49 -2.18
C ARG A 480 -1.26 1.10 -0.79
N ALA A 481 -0.44 0.06 -0.65
CA ALA A 481 0.14 -0.32 0.63
C ALA A 481 0.96 0.83 1.22
N LEU A 482 1.78 1.48 0.38
CA LEU A 482 2.53 2.68 0.73
C LEU A 482 1.63 3.80 1.25
N TYR A 483 0.62 4.20 0.45
CA TYR A 483 -0.28 5.28 0.83
C TYR A 483 -1.05 4.97 2.12
N ASP A 484 -1.56 3.75 2.25
CA ASP A 484 -2.30 3.31 3.44
C ASP A 484 -1.43 3.33 4.70
N LEU A 485 -0.16 2.94 4.62
CA LEU A 485 0.79 3.06 5.73
C LEU A 485 1.06 4.54 6.06
N VAL A 486 1.37 5.38 5.07
CA VAL A 486 1.59 6.82 5.26
C VAL A 486 0.40 7.46 5.96
N ARG A 487 -0.82 7.09 5.57
CA ARG A 487 -2.05 7.62 6.16
C ARG A 487 -2.16 7.33 7.66
N LEU A 488 -1.60 6.23 8.16
CA LEU A 488 -1.62 5.90 9.59
C LEU A 488 -0.83 6.92 10.43
N TYR A 489 0.29 7.44 9.93
CA TYR A 489 1.21 8.26 10.72
C TYR A 489 1.42 9.68 10.17
N LYS A 490 0.75 10.07 9.08
CA LYS A 490 0.90 11.41 8.47
C LYS A 490 0.77 12.53 9.49
N ASP A 491 -0.16 12.43 10.43
CA ASP A 491 -0.40 13.47 11.43
C ASP A 491 0.79 13.61 12.40
N GLN A 492 1.50 12.52 12.69
CA GLN A 492 2.70 12.49 13.54
C GLN A 492 3.91 13.12 12.85
N LEU A 493 4.03 12.98 11.53
CA LEU A 493 5.05 13.66 10.75
C LEU A 493 4.75 15.15 10.59
N ILE A 494 3.48 15.45 10.31
CA ILE A 494 3.05 16.78 9.95
C ILE A 494 3.05 17.65 11.19
N ASN A 495 2.48 17.27 12.35
CA ASN A 495 2.56 18.03 13.62
C ASN A 495 2.41 19.56 13.47
N ASN A 496 1.54 20.05 12.58
CA ASN A 496 1.41 21.47 12.18
C ASN A 496 2.68 22.14 11.59
N ASN A 497 3.69 21.35 11.22
CA ASN A 497 4.90 21.72 10.52
C ASN A 497 4.70 21.60 9.00
N ASP A 498 4.43 22.73 8.37
CA ASP A 498 4.25 22.83 6.93
C ASP A 498 5.48 22.39 6.12
N THR A 499 6.69 22.38 6.69
CA THR A 499 7.88 21.87 5.95
C THR A 499 7.86 20.36 5.86
N ASN A 500 7.57 19.67 6.97
CA ASN A 500 7.46 18.22 6.99
C ASN A 500 6.33 17.74 6.09
N LYS A 501 5.20 18.46 6.09
CA LYS A 501 4.10 18.23 5.17
C LYS A 501 4.58 18.27 3.72
N GLN A 502 5.28 19.32 3.30
CA GLN A 502 5.76 19.43 1.92
C GLN A 502 6.74 18.32 1.56
N ASN A 503 7.69 17.99 2.46
CA ASN A 503 8.67 16.94 2.22
C ASN A 503 8.02 15.56 2.07
N LEU A 504 7.07 15.22 2.95
CA LEU A 504 6.29 13.99 2.87
C LEU A 504 5.60 13.87 1.52
N ILE A 505 5.00 14.96 1.06
CA ILE A 505 4.28 14.96 -0.22
C ILE A 505 5.24 14.81 -1.40
N ILE A 506 6.37 15.53 -1.42
CA ILE A 506 7.39 15.40 -2.48
C ILE A 506 7.83 13.94 -2.58
N GLN A 507 8.15 13.30 -1.45
CA GLN A 507 8.57 11.90 -1.42
C GLN A 507 7.48 10.96 -1.93
N LEU A 508 6.24 11.15 -1.46
CA LEU A 508 5.10 10.33 -1.90
C LEU A 508 4.88 10.44 -3.41
N ASN A 509 4.90 11.66 -3.96
CA ASN A 509 4.74 11.89 -5.39
C ASN A 509 5.88 11.30 -6.22
N ASN A 510 7.14 11.43 -5.77
CA ASN A 510 8.28 10.83 -6.45
C ASN A 510 8.17 9.30 -6.48
N THR A 511 7.76 8.69 -5.37
CA THR A 511 7.57 7.24 -5.31
C THR A 511 6.42 6.78 -6.21
N LEU A 512 5.30 7.51 -6.25
CA LEU A 512 4.18 7.20 -7.15
C LEU A 512 4.54 7.39 -8.64
N ALA A 513 5.39 8.37 -8.97
CA ALA A 513 5.89 8.56 -10.32
C ALA A 513 6.73 7.36 -10.80
N ASN A 514 7.54 6.77 -9.92
CA ASN A 514 8.32 5.57 -10.25
C ASN A 514 7.42 4.38 -10.62
N VAL A 515 6.33 4.15 -9.88
CA VAL A 515 5.37 3.09 -10.20
C VAL A 515 4.69 3.33 -11.55
N LYS A 516 4.49 4.58 -11.96
CA LYS A 516 3.89 4.88 -13.28
C LYS A 516 4.78 4.43 -14.45
N SER A 517 6.09 4.34 -14.24
CA SER A 517 7.03 3.87 -15.26
C SER A 517 6.98 2.34 -15.49
N THR A 518 6.19 1.59 -14.71
CA THR A 518 6.03 0.15 -14.94
C THR A 518 5.12 -0.13 -16.14
N PRO A 519 5.37 -1.20 -16.94
CA PRO A 519 4.55 -1.54 -18.10
C PRO A 519 3.10 -1.98 -17.78
N ASN A 520 2.74 -2.15 -16.51
CA ASN A 520 1.46 -2.73 -16.11
C ASN A 520 0.34 -1.67 -16.09
N ASN A 521 -0.53 -1.69 -17.11
CA ASN A 521 -1.67 -0.77 -17.25
C ASN A 521 -2.58 -0.69 -16.03
N ALA A 522 -2.72 -1.80 -15.30
CA ALA A 522 -3.63 -1.89 -14.16
C ALA A 522 -3.02 -1.31 -12.87
N GLU A 523 -1.69 -1.35 -12.72
CA GLU A 523 -0.96 -0.59 -11.69
C GLU A 523 -1.04 0.93 -11.94
N ARG A 524 -0.99 1.36 -13.21
CA ARG A 524 -1.11 2.79 -13.56
C ARG A 524 -2.48 3.38 -13.18
N GLN A 525 -3.59 2.66 -13.39
CA GLN A 525 -4.93 3.13 -12.99
C GLN A 525 -5.12 3.20 -11.48
N MET A 526 -4.47 2.30 -10.73
CA MET A 526 -4.45 2.33 -9.27
C MET A 526 -3.79 3.61 -8.72
N LEU A 527 -2.79 4.16 -9.42
CA LEU A 527 -2.17 5.44 -9.06
C LEU A 527 -3.14 6.62 -9.13
N THR A 528 -4.06 6.65 -10.09
CA THR A 528 -5.06 7.73 -10.19
C THR A 528 -5.93 7.82 -8.94
N ASN A 529 -6.37 6.68 -8.41
CA ASN A 529 -7.19 6.65 -7.18
C ASN A 529 -6.37 7.00 -5.94
N VAL A 530 -5.16 6.45 -5.82
CA VAL A 530 -4.25 6.80 -4.72
C VAL A 530 -3.96 8.31 -4.72
N ARG A 531 -3.75 8.94 -5.88
CA ARG A 531 -3.59 10.40 -6.00
C ARG A 531 -4.84 11.16 -5.59
N SER A 532 -6.02 10.73 -6.01
CA SER A 532 -7.28 11.36 -5.58
C SER A 532 -7.46 11.28 -4.06
N ASP A 533 -7.10 10.16 -3.44
CA ASP A 533 -7.20 10.00 -1.98
C ASP A 533 -6.14 10.82 -1.23
N ILE A 534 -4.93 10.93 -1.77
CA ILE A 534 -3.88 11.87 -1.31
C ILE A 534 -4.38 13.31 -1.33
N GLU A 535 -5.08 13.74 -2.39
CA GLU A 535 -5.67 15.08 -2.48
C GLU A 535 -6.73 15.30 -1.40
N LYS A 536 -7.68 14.36 -1.24
CA LYS A 536 -8.72 14.42 -0.19
C LYS A 536 -8.10 14.52 1.21
N ASP A 537 -6.97 13.86 1.40
CA ASP A 537 -6.23 13.82 2.65
C ASP A 537 -5.32 15.05 2.88
N GLY A 538 -5.30 16.01 1.95
CA GLY A 538 -4.52 17.23 2.04
C GLY A 538 -3.02 17.01 1.84
N LEU A 539 -2.63 15.93 1.17
CA LEU A 539 -1.26 15.49 0.94
C LEU A 539 -0.81 15.71 -0.53
N ALA A 540 -1.37 16.67 -1.28
CA ALA A 540 -0.87 17.03 -2.62
C ALA A 540 -0.04 18.33 -2.59
N LEU A 541 0.97 18.50 -3.46
CA LEU A 541 1.78 19.76 -3.55
C LEU A 541 1.02 20.84 -4.32
N THR A 542 0.43 20.40 -5.42
CA THR A 542 -0.31 21.20 -6.38
C THR A 542 -1.46 20.34 -6.88
N SER A 543 -2.65 20.91 -6.98
CA SER A 543 -3.80 20.26 -7.60
C SER A 543 -4.39 21.13 -8.69
N ILE A 544 -5.19 20.52 -9.56
CA ILE A 544 -5.98 21.27 -10.53
C ILE A 544 -7.10 22.00 -9.80
N TYR A 545 -7.04 23.33 -9.81
CA TYR A 545 -8.12 24.16 -9.29
C TYR A 545 -9.25 24.32 -10.29
N ALA A 546 -8.89 24.62 -11.54
CA ALA A 546 -9.83 24.86 -12.62
C ALA A 546 -9.14 24.69 -13.98
N VAL A 547 -9.88 24.21 -14.96
CA VAL A 547 -9.53 24.28 -16.39
C VAL A 547 -10.68 24.90 -17.16
N SER A 548 -10.38 25.52 -18.29
CA SER A 548 -11.41 26.01 -19.23
C SER A 548 -12.24 24.86 -19.80
N SER A 549 -11.58 23.79 -20.21
CA SER A 549 -12.19 22.53 -20.65
C SER A 549 -11.21 21.36 -20.57
N LYS A 550 -11.72 20.14 -20.74
CA LYS A 550 -10.94 18.91 -20.89
C LYS A 550 -11.64 18.03 -21.90
N GLU A 551 -10.89 17.25 -22.65
CA GLU A 551 -11.46 16.32 -23.62
C GLU A 551 -12.23 15.19 -22.93
N ASN A 552 -11.63 14.59 -21.89
CA ASN A 552 -12.24 13.49 -21.14
C ASN A 552 -11.68 13.40 -19.70
N ASP A 553 -12.17 12.41 -18.94
CA ASP A 553 -11.77 12.12 -17.56
C ASP A 553 -10.69 11.04 -17.44
N SER A 554 -10.08 10.62 -18.55
CA SER A 554 -9.06 9.57 -18.58
C SER A 554 -7.76 10.03 -19.26
N ASN A 555 -7.50 9.62 -20.50
CA ASN A 555 -6.20 9.80 -21.15
C ASN A 555 -5.85 11.25 -21.51
N GLN A 556 -6.82 12.18 -21.45
CA GLN A 556 -6.62 13.61 -21.73
C GLN A 556 -7.20 14.51 -20.61
N ALA A 557 -7.31 13.97 -19.40
CA ALA A 557 -7.81 14.66 -18.23
C ALA A 557 -6.89 15.80 -17.78
N ALA A 558 -7.48 16.81 -17.12
CA ALA A 558 -6.71 17.93 -16.55
C ALA A 558 -5.65 17.50 -15.52
N LEU A 559 -5.95 16.44 -14.76
CA LEU A 559 -5.03 15.85 -13.78
C LEU A 559 -3.71 15.40 -14.40
N ASN A 560 -3.72 15.01 -15.69
CA ASN A 560 -2.52 14.57 -16.39
C ASN A 560 -1.48 15.67 -16.57
N ALA A 561 -1.84 16.95 -16.35
CA ALA A 561 -0.90 18.07 -16.42
C ALA A 561 -0.15 18.36 -15.11
N VAL A 562 -0.41 17.65 -14.02
CA VAL A 562 0.26 17.84 -12.71
C VAL A 562 0.65 16.52 -12.08
N ASP A 563 0.89 15.55 -12.94
CA ASP A 563 0.82 14.14 -12.63
C ASP A 563 2.24 13.55 -12.54
N GLY A 564 3.24 14.31 -12.96
CA GLY A 564 4.66 13.97 -12.91
C GLY A 564 5.11 13.00 -13.99
N ASP A 565 4.27 12.67 -14.98
CA ASP A 565 4.64 11.80 -16.10
C ASP A 565 4.45 12.48 -17.45
N PRO A 566 5.56 12.71 -18.16
CA PRO A 566 5.59 13.43 -19.42
C PRO A 566 4.89 12.71 -20.58
N SER A 567 4.57 11.41 -20.44
CA SER A 567 3.90 10.61 -21.48
C SER A 567 2.38 10.77 -21.49
N THR A 568 1.78 11.29 -20.41
CA THR A 568 0.38 11.69 -20.39
C THR A 568 0.26 13.18 -20.56
N PHE A 569 -0.91 13.66 -20.98
CA PHE A 569 -1.15 15.08 -21.09
C PHE A 569 -2.63 15.41 -20.86
N TRP A 570 -2.88 16.62 -20.40
CA TRP A 570 -4.19 17.26 -20.54
C TRP A 570 -4.34 17.76 -21.97
N HIS A 571 -5.55 17.64 -22.52
CA HIS A 571 -5.95 18.34 -23.73
C HIS A 571 -7.31 18.99 -23.50
N ASN A 572 -7.48 20.23 -23.98
CA ASN A 572 -8.79 20.88 -24.03
C ASN A 572 -9.69 20.19 -25.08
N LYS A 573 -10.96 20.58 -25.22
CA LYS A 573 -11.85 19.88 -26.16
C LYS A 573 -11.36 19.98 -27.61
N TRP A 574 -11.37 18.86 -28.34
CA TRP A 574 -10.98 18.79 -29.75
C TRP A 574 -11.95 19.50 -30.71
N ASP A 575 -13.13 19.90 -30.23
CA ASP A 575 -14.17 20.57 -31.02
C ASP A 575 -13.92 22.07 -31.25
N LEU A 576 -12.79 22.61 -30.77
CA LEU A 576 -12.42 24.04 -30.82
C LEU A 576 -13.46 24.96 -30.15
N SER A 577 -14.33 24.43 -29.28
CA SER A 577 -15.31 25.25 -28.54
C SER A 577 -14.66 26.15 -27.50
N ASP A 578 -13.50 25.75 -26.98
CA ASP A 578 -12.74 26.48 -25.98
C ASP A 578 -11.85 27.55 -26.61
N LYS A 579 -12.37 28.78 -26.68
CA LYS A 579 -11.69 29.91 -27.33
C LYS A 579 -10.68 30.64 -26.44
N ASN A 580 -10.69 30.39 -25.13
CA ASN A 580 -9.79 31.03 -24.18
C ASN A 580 -9.23 29.98 -23.21
N PRO A 581 -8.38 29.05 -23.68
CA PRO A 581 -7.98 27.92 -22.87
C PRO A 581 -7.13 28.36 -21.67
N TYR A 582 -7.35 27.74 -20.52
CA TYR A 582 -6.51 27.96 -19.34
C TYR A 582 -6.46 26.72 -18.45
N ILE A 583 -5.39 26.65 -17.66
CA ILE A 583 -5.25 25.73 -16.54
C ILE A 583 -4.82 26.51 -15.30
N THR A 584 -5.50 26.28 -14.19
CA THR A 584 -5.22 26.91 -12.90
C THR A 584 -4.81 25.85 -11.90
N LEU A 585 -3.61 26.01 -11.35
CA LEU A 585 -3.09 25.22 -10.26
C LEU A 585 -3.48 25.86 -8.92
N LYS A 586 -3.86 25.04 -7.94
CA LYS A 586 -3.91 25.42 -6.53
C LYS A 586 -2.70 24.80 -5.85
N LEU A 587 -1.82 25.64 -5.31
CA LEU A 587 -0.78 25.22 -4.40
C LEU A 587 -1.44 24.76 -3.09
N ASN A 588 -0.83 23.86 -2.35
CA ASN A 588 -1.37 23.40 -1.07
C ASN A 588 -1.30 24.45 0.05
N LYS A 589 -0.40 25.43 -0.07
CA LYS A 589 -0.30 26.63 0.78
C LYS A 589 0.19 27.83 -0.03
N ALA A 590 -0.05 29.02 0.50
CA ALA A 590 0.47 30.25 -0.07
C ALA A 590 1.99 30.27 0.08
N GLN A 591 2.71 30.49 -1.02
CA GLN A 591 4.17 30.50 -1.04
C GLN A 591 4.71 31.40 -2.14
N MET A 592 5.97 31.82 -1.98
CA MET A 592 6.70 32.55 -3.03
C MET A 592 7.12 31.59 -4.14
N ILE A 593 6.86 31.97 -5.38
CA ILE A 593 7.31 31.24 -6.58
C ILE A 593 8.07 32.17 -7.53
N SER A 594 9.00 31.61 -8.30
CA SER A 594 9.88 32.35 -9.22
C SER A 594 9.68 32.02 -10.70
N SER A 595 9.02 30.89 -10.97
CA SER A 595 8.72 30.50 -12.34
C SER A 595 7.58 29.49 -12.43
N LEU A 596 7.01 29.40 -13.63
CA LEU A 596 6.16 28.31 -14.08
C LEU A 596 6.91 27.50 -15.15
N LYS A 597 6.88 26.19 -15.02
CA LYS A 597 7.38 25.24 -16.02
C LYS A 597 6.19 24.64 -16.76
N TYR A 598 6.33 24.51 -18.06
CA TYR A 598 5.34 23.92 -18.95
C TYR A 598 6.04 22.90 -19.85
N LEU A 599 5.58 21.66 -19.83
CA LEU A 599 6.01 20.64 -20.76
C LEU A 599 4.86 20.40 -21.76
N PRO A 600 5.07 20.64 -23.06
CA PRO A 600 4.13 20.22 -24.09
C PRO A 600 3.92 18.71 -24.10
N ARG A 601 2.86 18.21 -24.73
CA ARG A 601 2.66 16.77 -24.98
C ARG A 601 3.89 16.13 -25.66
N GLN A 602 4.18 14.86 -25.34
CA GLN A 602 5.40 14.16 -25.77
C GLN A 602 5.16 12.99 -26.74
N ASP A 603 4.01 12.96 -27.40
CA ASP A 603 3.57 11.89 -28.30
C ASP A 603 3.71 12.26 -29.79
N ASP A 604 4.74 13.05 -30.12
CA ASP A 604 5.05 13.58 -31.47
C ASP A 604 3.96 14.49 -32.11
N GLY A 605 2.85 14.75 -31.40
CA GLY A 605 1.82 15.68 -31.81
C GLY A 605 2.14 17.13 -31.41
N SER A 606 1.78 18.09 -32.27
CA SER A 606 1.95 19.53 -32.00
C SER A 606 0.68 20.24 -31.53
N ASN A 607 -0.51 19.68 -31.81
CA ASN A 607 -1.78 20.30 -31.42
C ASN A 607 -1.82 20.56 -29.92
N GLY A 608 -2.10 21.81 -29.55
CA GLY A 608 -2.16 22.25 -28.16
C GLY A 608 -0.84 22.78 -27.61
N ASN A 609 0.26 22.75 -28.38
CA ASN A 609 1.51 23.40 -27.98
C ASN A 609 1.28 24.90 -27.76
N ILE A 610 1.45 25.35 -26.53
CA ILE A 610 1.31 26.75 -26.16
C ILE A 610 2.49 27.55 -26.71
N THR A 611 2.23 28.50 -27.61
CA THR A 611 3.25 29.34 -28.27
C THR A 611 3.21 30.78 -27.77
N SER A 612 2.10 31.23 -27.18
CA SER A 612 2.03 32.46 -26.40
C SER A 612 1.10 32.29 -25.19
N TYR A 613 1.49 32.90 -24.08
CA TYR A 613 0.84 32.69 -22.79
C TYR A 613 0.78 33.97 -21.95
N ASN A 614 -0.15 33.97 -21.00
CA ASN A 614 -0.18 34.86 -19.85
C ASN A 614 -0.14 34.04 -18.56
N ILE A 615 0.52 34.55 -17.53
CA ILE A 615 0.52 33.97 -16.19
C ILE A 615 -0.17 34.92 -15.24
N TYR A 616 -1.17 34.40 -14.54
CA TYR A 616 -1.85 35.11 -13.47
C TYR A 616 -1.69 34.38 -12.15
N THR A 617 -1.71 35.14 -11.06
CA THR A 617 -1.63 34.60 -9.71
C THR A 617 -2.75 35.14 -8.85
N SER A 618 -3.14 34.37 -7.83
CA SER A 618 -4.14 34.76 -6.84
C SER A 618 -3.82 34.16 -5.48
N LEU A 619 -4.24 34.83 -4.41
CA LEU A 619 -4.24 34.29 -3.05
C LEU A 619 -5.61 33.70 -2.66
N ASP A 620 -6.69 34.13 -3.30
CA ASP A 620 -8.08 33.77 -2.93
C ASP A 620 -8.79 32.88 -3.97
N GLY A 621 -8.18 32.69 -5.15
CA GLY A 621 -8.72 31.87 -6.24
C GLY A 621 -9.81 32.58 -7.06
N THR A 622 -10.10 33.84 -6.77
CA THR A 622 -11.12 34.66 -7.44
C THR A 622 -10.52 35.90 -8.12
N ASN A 623 -9.66 36.64 -7.42
CA ASN A 623 -8.99 37.84 -7.92
C ASN A 623 -7.61 37.46 -8.47
N PHE A 624 -7.48 37.46 -9.80
CA PHE A 624 -6.24 37.09 -10.48
C PHE A 624 -5.51 38.33 -11.02
N THR A 625 -4.21 38.42 -10.74
CA THR A 625 -3.31 39.48 -11.25
C THR A 625 -2.36 38.90 -12.27
N LYS A 626 -2.22 39.55 -13.44
CA LYS A 626 -1.24 39.15 -14.45
C LYS A 626 0.17 39.50 -13.98
N ILE A 627 1.07 38.52 -13.94
CA ILE A 627 2.46 38.71 -13.50
C ILE A 627 3.49 38.45 -14.59
N ALA A 628 3.12 37.72 -15.64
CA ALA A 628 4.00 37.45 -16.77
C ALA A 628 3.20 37.24 -18.06
N SER A 629 3.89 37.43 -19.18
CA SER A 629 3.44 36.98 -20.51
C SER A 629 4.65 36.72 -21.38
N GLY A 630 4.49 35.88 -22.39
CA GLY A 630 5.58 35.64 -23.32
C GLY A 630 5.18 34.74 -24.47
N THR A 631 6.22 34.28 -25.16
CA THR A 631 6.13 33.31 -26.25
C THR A 631 7.07 32.16 -25.98
N TRP A 632 6.70 30.97 -26.46
CA TRP A 632 7.54 29.78 -26.45
C TRP A 632 7.64 29.22 -27.87
N ALA A 633 8.75 28.53 -28.15
CA ALA A 633 8.92 27.81 -29.40
C ALA A 633 7.88 26.68 -29.52
N ASP A 634 7.38 26.47 -30.73
CA ASP A 634 6.46 25.39 -31.06
C ASP A 634 7.23 24.08 -31.26
N ASP A 635 7.72 23.54 -30.15
CA ASP A 635 8.42 22.26 -30.07
C ASP A 635 8.09 21.57 -28.75
N SER A 636 8.50 20.30 -28.59
CA SER A 636 8.20 19.47 -27.42
C SER A 636 9.09 19.74 -26.20
N THR A 637 10.06 20.64 -26.27
CA THR A 637 11.00 20.87 -25.14
C THR A 637 10.29 21.50 -23.94
N GLN A 638 10.81 21.26 -22.73
CA GLN A 638 10.28 21.93 -21.54
C GLN A 638 10.49 23.44 -21.64
N LYS A 639 9.42 24.19 -21.40
CA LYS A 639 9.40 25.64 -21.40
C LYS A 639 9.38 26.17 -19.97
N THR A 640 9.97 27.34 -19.76
CA THR A 640 9.95 28.04 -18.48
C THR A 640 9.53 29.48 -18.69
N ALA A 641 8.64 29.97 -17.84
CA ALA A 641 8.32 31.38 -17.69
C ALA A 641 8.85 31.84 -16.33
N THR A 642 9.84 32.71 -16.34
CA THR A 642 10.39 33.35 -15.14
C THR A 642 9.70 34.68 -14.88
N PHE A 643 9.51 35.00 -13.61
CA PHE A 643 8.92 36.27 -13.18
C PHE A 643 9.47 36.65 -11.80
N GLU A 644 9.21 37.89 -11.40
CA GLU A 644 9.55 38.38 -10.05
C GLU A 644 8.91 37.47 -8.98
N ASN A 645 9.67 37.20 -7.92
CA ASN A 645 9.23 36.36 -6.81
C ASN A 645 7.86 36.85 -6.32
N THR A 646 6.83 36.02 -6.45
CA THR A 646 5.44 36.40 -6.14
C THR A 646 4.83 35.43 -5.14
N ASN A 647 4.12 35.94 -4.12
CA ASN A 647 3.38 35.12 -3.16
C ASN A 647 2.05 34.69 -3.78
N VAL A 648 1.79 33.38 -3.86
CA VAL A 648 0.64 32.83 -4.58
C VAL A 648 0.05 31.63 -3.84
N GLN A 649 -1.27 31.47 -3.94
CA GLN A 649 -1.96 30.21 -3.64
C GLN A 649 -2.45 29.55 -4.92
N TYR A 650 -2.77 30.34 -5.94
CA TYR A 650 -3.28 29.90 -7.22
C TYR A 650 -2.45 30.49 -8.36
N VAL A 651 -2.17 29.67 -9.38
CA VAL A 651 -1.41 30.08 -10.56
C VAL A 651 -2.16 29.64 -11.80
N LYS A 652 -2.52 30.59 -12.66
CA LYS A 652 -3.24 30.35 -13.91
C LYS A 652 -2.31 30.57 -15.09
N LEU A 653 -2.13 29.53 -15.89
CA LEU A 653 -1.56 29.59 -17.22
C LEU A 653 -2.71 29.77 -18.21
N GLU A 654 -2.80 30.96 -18.80
CA GLU A 654 -3.74 31.29 -19.87
C GLU A 654 -3.04 31.14 -21.22
N VAL A 655 -3.68 30.42 -22.14
CA VAL A 655 -3.19 30.18 -23.50
C VAL A 655 -3.70 31.30 -24.39
N VAL A 656 -2.77 32.11 -24.91
CA VAL A 656 -3.08 33.23 -25.81
C VAL A 656 -3.06 32.74 -27.26
N THR A 657 -1.99 32.03 -27.63
CA THR A 657 -1.82 31.42 -28.95
C THR A 657 -1.21 30.04 -28.77
N SER A 658 -1.61 29.12 -29.62
CA SER A 658 -1.15 27.74 -29.60
C SER A 658 -1.24 27.12 -30.98
N HIS A 659 -0.55 26.01 -31.16
CA HIS A 659 -0.66 25.21 -32.37
C HIS A 659 -2.07 24.64 -32.52
N GLY A 660 -2.69 24.88 -33.69
CA GLY A 660 -4.03 24.39 -34.02
C GLY A 660 -5.17 25.06 -33.25
N GLY A 661 -4.90 26.04 -32.37
CA GLY A 661 -5.92 26.70 -31.54
C GLY A 661 -6.39 25.86 -30.35
N PHE A 662 -5.65 24.81 -29.99
CA PHE A 662 -5.93 23.93 -28.85
C PHE A 662 -5.06 24.27 -27.64
N ALA A 663 -5.27 23.63 -26.50
CA ALA A 663 -4.33 23.69 -25.38
C ALA A 663 -4.06 22.28 -24.87
N SER A 664 -2.78 21.98 -24.70
CA SER A 664 -2.33 20.74 -24.11
C SER A 664 -1.17 20.99 -23.18
N ALA A 665 -1.01 20.14 -22.17
CA ALA A 665 0.18 20.13 -21.33
C ALA A 665 0.43 18.72 -20.82
N ALA A 666 1.64 18.22 -21.03
CA ALA A 666 2.12 17.03 -20.34
C ALA A 666 2.36 17.36 -18.87
N GLU A 667 3.03 18.48 -18.56
CA GLU A 667 3.26 18.90 -17.18
C GLU A 667 3.19 20.41 -17.04
N VAL A 668 2.64 20.87 -15.93
CA VAL A 668 2.63 22.26 -15.48
C VAL A 668 3.04 22.26 -14.02
N ALA A 669 4.15 22.91 -13.72
CA ALA A 669 4.67 23.00 -12.37
C ALA A 669 5.10 24.44 -12.06
N VAL A 670 5.25 24.75 -10.77
CA VAL A 670 5.85 26.01 -10.33
C VAL A 670 7.16 25.73 -9.63
N THR A 671 8.10 26.66 -9.73
CA THR A 671 9.34 26.59 -8.96
C THR A 671 9.19 27.48 -7.72
N PRO A 672 9.28 26.92 -6.49
CA PRO A 672 9.35 27.72 -5.28
C PRO A 672 10.55 28.68 -5.35
N ALA A 673 10.33 29.93 -4.95
CA ALA A 673 11.43 30.85 -4.75
C ALA A 673 12.25 30.39 -3.54
N GLN A 674 13.57 30.55 -3.61
CA GLN A 674 14.46 30.22 -2.48
C GLN A 674 14.74 31.50 -1.70
N PRO A 675 14.46 31.53 -0.38
CA PRO A 675 14.83 32.66 0.43
C PRO A 675 16.34 32.66 0.70
N ASN A 676 16.92 33.83 0.89
CA ASN A 676 18.30 34.01 1.32
C ASN A 676 18.37 34.90 2.57
N VAL A 677 19.45 34.77 3.33
CA VAL A 677 19.75 35.69 4.43
C VAL A 677 19.91 37.09 3.86
N LEU A 678 19.18 38.04 4.43
CA LEU A 678 19.28 39.45 4.09
C LEU A 678 20.55 40.06 4.71
N PRO A 679 21.25 40.97 4.02
CA PRO A 679 22.47 41.58 4.54
C PRO A 679 22.23 42.33 5.86
N LYS A 680 22.89 41.91 6.94
CA LYS A 680 22.75 42.54 8.27
C LYS A 680 23.28 43.98 8.32
N ASN A 681 24.32 44.26 7.54
CA ASN A 681 24.96 45.57 7.49
C ASN A 681 24.08 46.70 6.92
N THR A 682 22.92 46.37 6.34
CA THR A 682 21.92 47.36 5.90
C THR A 682 20.77 47.52 6.90
N MET A 683 20.72 46.69 7.95
CA MET A 683 19.68 46.72 8.97
C MET A 683 20.06 47.64 10.15
N LYS A 684 19.05 48.06 10.91
CA LYS A 684 19.24 48.71 12.21
C LYS A 684 18.53 47.91 13.30
N ALA A 685 19.17 47.77 14.45
CA ALA A 685 18.57 47.09 15.60
C ALA A 685 18.28 48.09 16.73
N SER A 686 17.13 47.91 17.39
CA SER A 686 16.73 48.65 18.59
C SER A 686 16.09 47.69 19.59
N ALA A 687 16.19 48.00 20.88
CA ALA A 687 15.54 47.20 21.92
C ALA A 687 14.96 48.09 23.02
N ASN A 688 13.89 47.63 23.68
CA ASN A 688 13.28 48.36 24.80
C ASN A 688 14.04 48.20 26.12
N SER A 689 15.02 47.30 26.16
CA SER A 689 15.92 47.09 27.30
C SER A 689 17.30 46.70 26.76
N VAL A 690 18.33 47.37 27.26
CA VAL A 690 19.72 47.14 26.86
C VAL A 690 20.61 47.24 28.08
N GLU A 691 21.63 46.39 28.14
CA GLU A 691 22.79 46.61 29.00
C GLU A 691 23.79 47.53 28.29
N SER A 692 24.47 48.39 29.05
CA SER A 692 25.30 49.48 28.52
C SER A 692 26.36 49.04 27.51
N GLN A 693 26.98 47.88 27.72
CA GLN A 693 27.99 47.32 26.81
C GLN A 693 27.41 46.39 25.75
N ASP A 694 26.14 45.97 25.86
CA ASP A 694 25.51 44.93 25.05
C ASP A 694 24.30 45.47 24.26
N SER A 695 24.58 46.47 23.42
CA SER A 695 23.57 47.16 22.59
C SER A 695 22.86 46.23 21.61
N ALA A 696 21.65 46.61 21.18
CA ALA A 696 20.85 45.86 20.22
C ALA A 696 21.59 45.58 18.89
N SER A 697 22.49 46.47 18.46
CA SER A 697 23.29 46.32 17.23
C SER A 697 24.17 45.09 17.21
N LYS A 698 24.58 44.57 18.38
CA LYS A 698 25.37 43.35 18.48
C LYS A 698 24.61 42.11 18.02
N ALA A 699 23.27 42.13 18.04
CA ALA A 699 22.47 41.03 17.53
C ALA A 699 22.51 40.89 16.00
N ILE A 700 23.14 41.83 15.29
CA ILE A 700 23.22 41.85 13.82
C ILE A 700 24.62 42.28 13.34
N ASP A 701 25.67 42.13 14.15
CA ASP A 701 27.01 42.59 13.78
C ASP A 701 27.85 41.52 13.05
N GLY A 702 27.30 40.31 12.91
CA GLY A 702 27.92 39.19 12.21
C GLY A 702 28.98 38.47 13.03
N LYS A 703 29.01 38.66 14.36
CA LYS A 703 29.98 38.09 15.28
C LYS A 703 29.28 37.30 16.39
N SER A 704 29.44 35.98 16.35
CA SER A 704 28.85 35.07 17.35
C SER A 704 29.41 35.22 18.77
N ASP A 705 30.55 35.90 18.95
CA ASP A 705 31.19 36.15 20.24
C ASP A 705 30.74 37.47 20.90
N THR A 706 29.91 38.26 20.21
CA THR A 706 29.20 39.39 20.80
C THR A 706 27.71 39.10 20.89
N PHE A 707 26.96 39.85 21.70
CA PHE A 707 25.52 39.69 21.83
C PHE A 707 24.85 40.95 22.36
N TRP A 708 23.59 41.15 21.97
CA TRP A 708 22.67 42.01 22.71
C TRP A 708 22.26 41.33 24.02
N HIS A 709 22.10 42.10 25.09
CA HIS A 709 21.52 41.64 26.35
C HIS A 709 20.57 42.71 26.91
N SER A 710 19.44 42.29 27.47
CA SER A 710 18.55 43.18 28.24
C SER A 710 19.28 43.74 29.47
N SER A 711 18.84 44.87 30.04
CA SER A 711 19.41 45.38 31.30
C SER A 711 19.40 44.33 32.42
N TRP A 712 20.32 44.44 33.40
CA TRP A 712 20.44 43.52 34.54
C TRP A 712 19.27 43.56 35.55
N THR A 713 18.11 44.05 35.15
CA THR A 713 16.85 43.92 35.90
C THR A 713 16.01 42.78 35.31
N PRO A 714 15.86 41.64 36.01
CA PRO A 714 15.16 40.47 35.49
C PRO A 714 13.63 40.68 35.43
N ASN A 715 12.96 39.83 34.65
CA ASN A 715 11.51 39.69 34.56
C ASN A 715 10.78 40.96 34.11
N GLN A 716 11.40 41.81 33.28
CA GLN A 716 10.79 43.01 32.70
C GLN A 716 10.09 42.71 31.36
N TYR A 717 9.44 41.55 31.25
CA TYR A 717 8.78 41.12 30.03
C TYR A 717 7.60 42.05 29.66
N PRO A 718 7.32 42.23 28.36
CA PRO A 718 8.07 41.68 27.24
C PRO A 718 9.36 42.45 26.93
N TYR A 719 10.43 41.73 26.62
CA TYR A 719 11.60 42.33 25.97
C TYR A 719 11.38 42.35 24.46
N ASN A 720 11.71 43.46 23.80
CA ASN A 720 11.55 43.62 22.37
C ASN A 720 12.91 43.89 21.73
N LEU A 721 13.28 43.09 20.74
CA LEU A 721 14.35 43.38 19.80
C LEU A 721 13.72 43.63 18.43
N THR A 722 13.88 44.83 17.90
CA THR A 722 13.31 45.24 16.61
C THR A 722 14.40 45.48 15.60
N LEU A 723 14.33 44.79 14.47
CA LEU A 723 15.17 44.99 13.30
C LEU A 723 14.40 45.81 12.26
N GLU A 724 14.96 46.94 11.86
CA GLU A 724 14.52 47.73 10.70
C GLU A 724 15.35 47.31 9.48
N LEU A 725 14.66 46.84 8.45
CA LEU A 725 15.21 46.50 7.14
C LEU A 725 15.38 47.79 6.31
N ASP A 726 16.31 47.76 5.35
CA ASP A 726 16.65 48.88 4.48
C ASP A 726 15.47 49.35 3.60
N LYS A 727 14.65 48.39 3.17
CA LYS A 727 13.43 48.59 2.40
C LYS A 727 12.36 47.58 2.80
N ASN A 728 11.16 47.73 2.25
CA ASN A 728 10.13 46.70 2.36
C ASN A 728 10.64 45.42 1.65
N GLN A 729 10.68 44.32 2.40
CA GLN A 729 11.15 43.01 1.92
C GLN A 729 10.09 41.97 2.24
N THR A 730 9.92 40.98 1.36
CA THR A 730 9.12 39.81 1.70
C THR A 730 10.00 38.81 2.42
N ILE A 731 9.63 38.48 3.65
CA ILE A 731 10.40 37.61 4.55
C ILE A 731 9.57 36.41 4.95
N SER A 732 10.22 35.28 5.22
CA SER A 732 9.54 34.02 5.57
C SER A 732 10.21 33.23 6.69
N GLN A 733 11.37 33.68 7.16
CA GLN A 733 12.10 33.00 8.23
C GLN A 733 12.95 33.97 9.03
N LEU A 734 13.12 33.65 10.31
CA LEU A 734 14.07 34.27 11.23
C LEU A 734 14.92 33.18 11.86
N ASP A 735 16.24 33.36 11.87
CA ASP A 735 17.13 32.57 12.72
C ASP A 735 17.57 33.39 13.93
N TYR A 736 17.73 32.70 15.06
CA TYR A 736 18.19 33.26 16.32
C TYR A 736 19.35 32.41 16.83
N LEU A 737 20.50 33.03 17.04
CA LEU A 737 21.65 32.42 17.71
C LEU A 737 21.71 32.94 19.14
N PRO A 738 21.57 32.06 20.15
CA PRO A 738 21.84 32.43 21.53
C PRO A 738 23.29 32.87 21.75
N ARG A 739 23.58 33.58 22.85
CA ARG A 739 24.97 33.88 23.26
C ARG A 739 25.86 32.63 23.32
N GLN A 740 27.11 32.75 22.88
CA GLN A 740 28.05 31.62 22.71
C GLN A 740 29.20 31.58 23.74
N ASP A 741 29.11 32.36 24.81
CA ASP A 741 30.15 32.47 25.84
C ASP A 741 30.03 31.41 26.96
N GLY A 742 29.28 30.34 26.72
CA GLY A 742 29.02 29.26 27.68
C GLY A 742 27.93 29.56 28.70
N SER A 743 27.42 30.79 28.77
CA SER A 743 26.29 31.14 29.65
C SER A 743 24.95 30.79 29.02
N GLU A 744 23.98 30.43 29.86
CA GLU A 744 22.57 30.27 29.45
C GLU A 744 21.72 31.51 29.71
N ASN A 745 22.27 32.54 30.35
CA ASN A 745 21.51 33.70 30.79
C ASN A 745 20.93 34.48 29.60
N GLY A 746 19.62 34.73 29.62
CA GLY A 746 18.93 35.48 28.58
C GLY A 746 18.62 34.71 27.31
N ARG A 747 18.80 33.38 27.27
CA ARG A 747 18.35 32.58 26.12
C ARG A 747 16.84 32.71 25.96
N ILE A 748 16.38 33.09 24.76
CA ILE A 748 14.95 33.24 24.44
C ILE A 748 14.29 31.85 24.45
N LEU A 749 13.28 31.69 25.32
CA LEU A 749 12.52 30.44 25.45
C LEU A 749 11.14 30.54 24.81
N ASN A 750 10.41 31.64 25.04
CA ASN A 750 9.11 31.90 24.41
C ASN A 750 9.16 33.24 23.68
N TYR A 751 8.66 33.25 22.46
CA TYR A 751 8.70 34.44 21.61
C TYR A 751 7.43 34.61 20.78
N ASN A 752 7.17 35.86 20.41
CA ASN A 752 6.27 36.24 19.34
C ASN A 752 7.09 37.00 18.29
N ILE A 753 6.88 36.69 17.01
CA ILE A 753 7.43 37.47 15.90
C ILE A 753 6.32 38.34 15.35
N TYR A 754 6.56 39.65 15.34
CA TYR A 754 5.69 40.61 14.68
C TYR A 754 6.39 41.28 13.50
N THR A 755 5.62 41.64 12.49
CA THR A 755 6.10 42.37 11.33
C THR A 755 5.28 43.64 11.13
N SER A 756 5.91 44.66 10.54
CA SER A 756 5.25 45.92 10.19
C SER A 756 5.90 46.52 8.94
N VAL A 757 5.13 47.26 8.15
CA VAL A 757 5.64 48.06 7.02
C VAL A 757 5.82 49.54 7.38
N ASP A 758 5.20 50.01 8.47
CA ASP A 758 5.17 51.41 8.87
C ASP A 758 5.88 51.68 10.21
N GLY A 759 6.23 50.64 10.95
CA GLY A 759 6.88 50.73 12.26
C GLY A 759 5.92 51.11 13.40
N VAL A 760 4.63 51.27 13.10
CA VAL A 760 3.59 51.68 14.05
C VAL A 760 2.62 50.53 14.30
N LYS A 761 2.04 49.96 13.23
CA LYS A 761 1.11 48.85 13.31
C LYS A 761 1.85 47.54 13.07
N TYR A 762 1.91 46.71 14.10
CA TYR A 762 2.53 45.39 14.04
C TYR A 762 1.48 44.30 13.92
N ALA A 763 1.66 43.41 12.96
CA ALA A 763 0.89 42.18 12.81
C ALA A 763 1.72 40.99 13.32
N LYS A 764 1.08 40.05 14.00
CA LYS A 764 1.75 38.84 14.49
C LYS A 764 1.99 37.89 13.31
N ALA A 765 3.25 37.59 13.01
CA ALA A 765 3.62 36.65 11.96
C ALA A 765 3.61 35.21 12.47
N THR A 766 4.15 34.98 13.67
CA THR A 766 4.18 33.66 14.33
C THR A 766 4.53 33.80 15.81
N SER A 767 4.46 32.69 16.55
CA SER A 767 4.92 32.56 17.94
C SER A 767 5.37 31.13 18.19
N GLY A 768 6.22 30.94 19.19
CA GLY A 768 6.67 29.60 19.52
C GLY A 768 7.58 29.55 20.73
N THR A 769 8.18 28.37 20.90
CA THR A 769 9.14 28.08 21.95
C THR A 769 10.44 27.55 21.35
N TRP A 770 11.57 27.84 22.00
CA TRP A 770 12.87 27.25 21.70
C TRP A 770 13.46 26.57 22.94
N GLU A 771 14.22 25.50 22.70
CA GLU A 771 14.92 24.80 23.77
C GLU A 771 16.04 25.63 24.38
N ASN A 772 16.29 25.44 25.68
CA ASN A 772 17.40 26.07 26.39
C ASN A 772 18.74 25.38 26.07
N ASN A 773 19.29 25.63 24.89
CA ASN A 773 20.65 25.24 24.53
C ASN A 773 21.28 26.31 23.62
N ALA A 774 22.58 26.16 23.30
CA ALA A 774 23.35 27.15 22.54
C ALA A 774 23.15 27.07 21.02
N ASP A 775 22.46 26.05 20.51
CA ASP A 775 22.33 25.81 19.08
C ASP A 775 21.50 26.90 18.41
N LYS A 776 21.83 27.22 17.16
CA LYS A 776 21.03 28.13 16.33
C LYS A 776 19.57 27.64 16.26
N LYS A 777 18.64 28.57 16.42
CA LYS A 777 17.20 28.35 16.31
C LYS A 777 16.68 28.96 15.02
N SER A 778 15.64 28.37 14.47
CA SER A 778 14.96 28.89 13.29
C SER A 778 13.46 28.89 13.51
N VAL A 779 12.78 29.89 12.96
CA VAL A 779 11.32 29.93 12.86
C VAL A 779 10.92 30.34 11.46
N LYS A 780 10.04 29.55 10.84
CA LYS A 780 9.45 29.83 9.52
C LYS A 780 8.01 30.30 9.70
N PHE A 781 7.55 31.16 8.81
CA PHE A 781 6.18 31.67 8.77
C PHE A 781 5.77 31.96 7.32
N ASN A 782 4.47 32.18 7.09
CA ASN A 782 3.98 32.52 5.76
C ASN A 782 4.66 33.79 5.26
N PRO A 783 5.10 33.85 3.98
CA PRO A 783 5.77 35.02 3.43
C PRO A 783 4.95 36.29 3.68
N VAL A 784 5.58 37.28 4.32
CA VAL A 784 4.96 38.55 4.68
C VAL A 784 5.88 39.70 4.28
N THR A 785 5.32 40.74 3.67
CA THR A 785 6.05 41.98 3.39
C THR A 785 6.24 42.77 4.68
N ALA A 786 7.49 43.08 5.02
CA ALA A 786 7.87 43.77 6.24
C ALA A 786 8.99 44.76 5.97
N LYS A 787 9.00 45.85 6.74
CA LYS A 787 10.15 46.74 6.94
C LYS A 787 10.70 46.61 8.35
N TYR A 788 9.86 46.28 9.32
CA TYR A 788 10.24 46.09 10.71
C TYR A 788 9.90 44.66 11.14
N VAL A 789 10.85 44.00 11.79
CA VAL A 789 10.68 42.67 12.39
C VAL A 789 10.96 42.79 13.87
N LYS A 790 9.96 42.48 14.70
CA LYS A 790 10.05 42.57 16.16
C LYS A 790 10.00 41.19 16.78
N VAL A 791 11.06 40.81 17.46
CA VAL A 791 11.13 39.66 18.35
C VAL A 791 10.67 40.12 19.73
N GLU A 792 9.46 39.74 20.11
CA GLU A 792 8.91 39.96 21.45
C GLU A 792 9.16 38.72 22.30
N VAL A 793 10.09 38.82 23.24
CA VAL A 793 10.44 37.78 24.19
C VAL A 793 9.47 37.83 25.36
N THR A 794 8.73 36.75 25.56
CA THR A 794 7.74 36.60 26.64
C THR A 794 8.26 35.73 27.78
N ASN A 795 9.29 34.93 27.53
CA ASN A 795 10.03 34.18 28.53
C ASN A 795 11.46 33.95 28.05
N GLY A 796 12.43 34.10 28.94
CA GLY A 796 13.85 33.87 28.66
C GLY A 796 14.57 33.40 29.90
N GLN A 797 15.66 32.67 29.71
CA GLN A 797 16.37 32.02 30.81
C GLN A 797 16.84 33.04 31.84
N ASN A 798 16.62 32.73 33.13
CA ASN A 798 16.89 33.58 34.30
C ASN A 798 16.18 34.94 34.31
N GLY A 799 15.11 35.12 33.54
CA GLY A 799 14.35 36.37 33.54
C GLY A 799 14.90 37.43 32.56
N PHE A 800 15.81 37.09 31.65
CA PHE A 800 16.46 38.03 30.73
C PHE A 800 16.20 37.69 29.26
N ALA A 801 16.66 38.54 28.35
CA ALA A 801 16.72 38.27 26.92
C ALA A 801 18.10 38.66 26.35
N SER A 802 18.60 37.85 25.42
CA SER A 802 19.87 38.06 24.73
C SER A 802 19.84 37.44 23.34
N ALA A 803 20.68 37.93 22.44
CA ALA A 803 20.89 37.33 21.12
C ALA A 803 22.31 37.65 20.63
N ALA A 804 23.05 36.62 20.26
CA ALA A 804 24.32 36.78 19.55
C ALA A 804 24.05 37.24 18.13
N GLU A 805 23.20 36.51 17.41
CA GLU A 805 22.86 36.85 16.02
C GLU A 805 21.38 36.63 15.76
N VAL A 806 20.81 37.49 14.92
CA VAL A 806 19.48 37.33 14.33
C VAL A 806 19.61 37.47 12.83
N ASP A 807 19.27 36.42 12.08
CA ASP A 807 19.21 36.44 10.62
C ASP A 807 17.76 36.57 10.17
N ILE A 808 17.50 37.47 9.22
CA ILE A 808 16.22 37.55 8.53
C ILE A 808 16.38 36.96 7.13
N TRP A 809 15.51 36.04 6.77
CA TRP A 809 15.49 35.39 5.45
C TRP A 809 14.36 35.98 4.61
N GLY A 810 14.71 36.46 3.41
CA GLY A 810 13.79 37.09 2.46
C GLY A 810 14.07 36.73 1.01
N TYR A 811 13.29 37.31 0.10
CA TYR A 811 13.23 36.96 -1.33
C TYR A 811 13.62 38.10 -2.28
#